data_AF-A0A2D6HC19-F1
#
_entry.id   AF-A0A2D6HC19-F1
#
_cell.length_a   1.000
_cell.length_b   1.000
_cell.length_c   1.000
_cell.angle_alpha   90.00
_cell.angle_beta   90.00
_cell.angle_gamma   90.00
#
_symmetry.space_group_name_H-M   'P 1'
#
loop_
_entity.id
_entity.type
_entity.pdbx_description
1 polymer ?
#
loop_
_entity_poly.entity_id
_entity_poly.type
_entity_poly.pdbx_seq_one_letter_code
_entity_poly.pdbx_strand_id
1 'polypeptide(L)'
;MTGSTLLLACASAGLGAATGEAGDPRVVAHWIFSAEHHAEGAFQPIAGDWALAAPDPTFLGEGDGQSLLLPLAPNLMAVGAPVAAEALPLEGLSIEAWVALDTQPSWGGIFSALEDNGSAESGILLGSRGRHFCVALASEGTGDADGLMTYLESSSTFVTGRWYHVVGTYDGEHQRLFVNGELAGESAVQSGAVRYSPTHTVAVAAYKDRNEDFRLSGALHEVALLDEALRPSEIRRRFRRRAGDLPPPTGDTFNTFPEPEHASLGALRAPINHAIDEGVEYLLLHQQRDGSWNYRLSTYPNGGSALALYTLQKCGLRADHPAIERGLQFLARRPPRKTYSAGCQLLALGATGDPAHASWARELVDLLRTWESENEIGGWAYPGGRVDLSNTQFAALGFWGASQLGVEVPVKLWRRIVKKVVEKHQSFVEEVEWPAGDTQRTGRRRIAGYHYYENRGPWHDSGTMTTAGLCTLGIPLLLSGRALGATSLRMIDRSRELAMGWLETYYDEMWKERNHPEQADYAGIIGDNFYYYLYGVERVGAFFDTDLIGDHPWYRDGAQRLLAKRSDDGSWESNPKDTSFALLFLRRASAPAQSGQAADRSGSVFSDATGEVHVRATGTARITLWVEGFDESVLADYEEAKREWRGLRVVRVEVLADGEPLPPIAGDPLAAYSGERYAVRHAFDLPGEHTFQVRVTVVAPDGDPEYAERLEVLTSAPLTVVTRDSPEDWMAANLALAGTDLLAPAQPVATASSALDPNGPERACDELHATRWLAAADDEAPWIRFQLARAVRADRVLLAQADSTLAMRGHHGAIARLSLSVNGDDPIEVEMGPDPLRQVAVDLPRARRVRSLEITVLDSTPGAKTRGVGFSGIELHRRP
;
A
#
# COMPACT_ATOMS: atom_id res chain seq x y z
N MET A 1 -1.03 37.79 70.66
CA MET A 1 -0.08 36.68 70.88
C MET A 1 0.27 36.15 69.48
N THR A 2 1.28 36.67 68.78
CA THR A 2 2.75 36.45 68.88
C THR A 2 3.20 35.01 68.60
N GLY A 3 4.11 34.85 67.63
CA GLY A 3 4.95 33.67 67.41
C GLY A 3 4.93 33.19 65.96
N SER A 4 5.78 33.71 65.07
CA SER A 4 7.19 33.32 64.83
C SER A 4 7.33 31.98 64.10
N THR A 5 7.87 32.02 62.88
CA THR A 5 8.59 30.86 62.30
C THR A 5 9.83 31.37 61.58
N LEU A 6 10.96 30.82 62.02
CA LEU A 6 12.33 31.19 61.73
C LEU A 6 12.69 31.10 60.25
N LEU A 7 13.36 32.15 59.75
CA LEU A 7 14.33 32.04 58.67
C LEU A 7 15.59 31.35 59.21
N LEU A 8 15.91 30.16 58.69
CA LEU A 8 17.25 29.58 58.81
C LEU A 8 18.05 29.94 57.56
N ALA A 9 19.01 30.84 57.73
CA ALA A 9 20.08 31.06 56.79
C ALA A 9 21.11 29.92 56.94
N CYS A 10 21.28 29.12 55.88
CA CYS A 10 22.47 28.28 55.71
C CYS A 10 23.28 28.87 54.56
N ALA A 11 24.43 29.45 54.93
CA ALA A 11 25.47 29.85 54.03
C ALA A 11 26.11 28.60 53.40
N SER A 12 26.00 28.44 52.08
CA SER A 12 26.91 27.61 51.29
C SER A 12 27.99 28.52 50.70
N ALA A 13 29.18 28.42 51.28
CA ALA A 13 30.38 29.02 50.73
C ALA A 13 30.85 28.20 49.52
N GLY A 14 31.12 28.89 48.41
CA GLY A 14 32.35 28.67 47.65
C GLY A 14 32.32 27.64 46.51
N LEU A 15 31.98 28.16 45.32
CA LEU A 15 32.83 28.16 44.13
C LEU A 15 33.30 26.81 43.56
N GLY A 16 32.60 26.40 42.51
CA GLY A 16 33.10 25.55 41.43
C GLY A 16 32.38 25.86 40.12
N ALA A 17 32.01 27.13 39.88
CA ALA A 17 31.51 27.56 38.57
C ALA A 17 32.69 27.54 37.59
N ALA A 18 32.52 26.87 36.46
CA ALA A 18 33.42 26.98 35.32
C ALA A 18 33.28 28.39 34.72
N THR A 19 33.85 29.39 35.37
CA THR A 19 34.09 30.71 34.77
C THR A 19 35.29 30.59 33.86
N GLY A 20 35.06 30.41 32.57
CA GLY A 20 36.14 30.30 31.61
C GLY A 20 35.68 30.45 30.16
N GLU A 21 34.98 31.54 29.84
CA GLU A 21 34.91 32.08 28.46
C GLU A 21 34.24 33.46 28.35
N ALA A 22 33.44 33.90 29.34
CA ALA A 22 32.74 35.20 29.37
C ALA A 22 33.64 36.45 29.51
N GLY A 23 34.87 36.40 29.01
CA GLY A 23 35.82 37.50 29.01
C GLY A 23 37.03 37.29 28.11
N ASP A 24 36.96 36.34 27.17
CA ASP A 24 37.98 36.20 26.12
C ASP A 24 37.77 37.32 25.09
N PRO A 25 38.67 38.33 25.00
CA PRO A 25 38.48 39.47 24.11
C PRO A 25 38.46 39.07 22.62
N ARG A 26 38.83 37.82 22.30
CA ARG A 26 38.87 37.28 20.94
C ARG A 26 37.51 36.82 20.41
N VAL A 27 36.50 36.73 21.28
CA VAL A 27 35.18 36.19 20.91
C VAL A 27 34.31 37.33 20.40
N VAL A 28 33.94 37.27 19.11
CA VAL A 28 33.05 38.23 18.47
C VAL A 28 31.59 37.92 18.81
N ALA A 29 31.21 36.65 18.71
CA ALA A 29 29.89 36.16 19.07
C ALA A 29 29.96 34.70 19.52
N HIS A 30 29.19 34.33 20.55
CA HIS A 30 29.11 32.95 21.02
C HIS A 30 27.71 32.66 21.55
N TRP A 31 27.08 31.61 21.02
CA TRP A 31 25.78 31.11 21.47
C TRP A 31 25.87 29.66 21.97
N ILE A 32 25.21 29.42 23.09
CA ILE A 32 24.87 28.09 23.57
C ILE A 32 23.37 27.91 23.37
N PHE A 33 22.97 26.81 22.72
CA PHE A 33 21.60 26.55 22.32
C PHE A 33 20.87 25.68 23.36
N SER A 34 20.55 26.29 24.51
CA SER A 34 19.77 25.67 25.58
C SER A 34 18.64 26.59 26.06
N ALA A 35 17.70 26.04 26.83
CA ALA A 35 16.56 26.79 27.36
C ALA A 35 17.01 27.94 28.29
N GLU A 36 18.12 27.78 29.01
CA GLU A 36 18.69 28.82 29.86
C GLU A 36 19.12 30.07 29.08
N HIS A 37 19.57 29.89 27.84
CA HIS A 37 20.07 30.96 26.97
C HIS A 37 19.01 31.49 26.00
N HIS A 38 17.75 31.03 26.13
CA HIS A 38 16.64 31.50 25.32
C HIS A 38 15.72 32.44 26.12
N ALA A 39 15.55 33.67 25.63
CA ALA A 39 14.70 34.66 26.26
C ALA A 39 14.06 35.56 25.19
N GLU A 40 12.80 35.97 25.43
CA GLU A 40 12.05 36.90 24.56
C GLU A 40 11.95 36.43 23.09
N GLY A 41 11.91 35.11 22.86
CA GLY A 41 11.80 34.53 21.52
C GLY A 41 13.12 34.53 20.73
N ALA A 42 14.25 34.72 21.38
CA ALA A 42 15.58 34.69 20.77
C ALA A 42 16.61 33.98 21.65
N PHE A 43 17.63 33.38 21.02
CA PHE A 43 18.83 32.94 21.71
C PHE A 43 19.74 34.13 21.99
N GLN A 44 20.03 34.35 23.27
CA GLN A 44 20.92 35.38 23.74
C GLN A 44 22.37 34.88 23.68
N PRO A 45 23.31 35.64 23.11
CA PRO A 45 24.71 35.27 23.11
C PRO A 45 25.28 35.30 24.53
N ILE A 46 26.20 34.39 24.83
CA ILE A 46 27.00 34.43 26.06
C ILE A 46 28.23 35.35 25.92
N ALA A 47 28.58 35.72 24.69
CA ALA A 47 29.52 36.78 24.34
C ALA A 47 29.14 37.42 23.00
N GLY A 48 29.27 38.75 22.88
CA GLY A 48 28.76 39.54 21.75
C GLY A 48 27.32 40.03 21.95
N ASP A 49 26.81 40.82 21.00
CA ASP A 49 25.50 41.51 21.12
C ASP A 49 24.44 41.02 20.10
N TRP A 50 24.71 39.91 19.42
CA TRP A 50 23.88 39.41 18.32
C TRP A 50 22.86 38.37 18.81
N ALA A 51 21.65 38.82 19.16
CA ALA A 51 20.55 37.90 19.46
C ALA A 51 20.02 37.21 18.18
N LEU A 52 19.71 35.90 18.28
CA LEU A 52 19.22 35.10 17.16
C LEU A 52 17.73 34.78 17.33
N ALA A 53 16.89 35.26 16.42
CA ALA A 53 15.44 35.04 16.50
C ALA A 53 15.08 33.55 16.34
N ALA A 54 14.35 33.00 17.31
CA ALA A 54 13.90 31.62 17.32
C ALA A 54 12.63 31.50 18.17
N PRO A 55 11.44 31.81 17.62
CA PRO A 55 10.19 31.64 18.36
C PRO A 55 9.94 30.14 18.57
N ASP A 56 9.71 29.75 19.83
CA ASP A 56 9.30 28.40 20.26
C ASP A 56 10.29 27.27 19.92
N PRO A 57 11.53 27.32 20.43
CA PRO A 57 12.52 26.25 20.20
C PRO A 57 12.10 24.93 20.85
N THR A 58 12.53 23.82 20.24
CA THR A 58 12.50 22.50 20.87
C THR A 58 13.89 22.14 21.36
N PHE A 59 14.01 21.61 22.58
CA PHE A 59 15.29 21.19 23.14
C PHE A 59 15.40 19.68 23.28
N LEU A 60 16.62 19.18 23.15
CA LEU A 60 17.04 17.80 23.34
C LEU A 60 17.86 17.69 24.63
N GLY A 61 17.56 16.69 25.46
CA GLY A 61 18.31 16.42 26.70
C GLY A 61 18.16 17.48 27.78
N GLU A 62 19.04 17.41 28.79
CA GLU A 62 18.96 18.20 30.02
C GLU A 62 20.34 18.75 30.44
N GLY A 63 20.33 19.76 31.32
CA GLY A 63 21.54 20.35 31.90
C GLY A 63 22.51 20.93 30.87
N ASP A 64 23.82 20.83 31.15
CA ASP A 64 24.90 21.40 30.33
C ASP A 64 25.04 20.76 28.94
N GLY A 65 24.41 19.60 28.71
CA GLY A 65 24.36 18.93 27.41
C GLY A 65 23.13 19.31 26.58
N GLN A 66 22.18 20.05 27.15
CA GLN A 66 20.96 20.42 26.43
C GLN A 66 21.29 21.14 25.12
N SER A 67 20.56 20.77 24.06
CA SER A 67 20.82 21.22 22.70
C SER A 67 19.52 21.59 21.99
N LEU A 68 19.58 22.47 20.99
CA LEU A 68 18.45 22.81 20.15
C LEU A 68 18.19 21.70 19.12
N LEU A 69 16.95 21.22 19.05
CA LEU A 69 16.46 20.45 17.91
C LEU A 69 16.21 21.41 16.75
N LEU A 70 16.84 21.13 15.61
CA LEU A 70 16.53 21.77 14.34
C LEU A 70 15.53 20.88 13.58
N PRO A 71 14.22 21.23 13.57
CA PRO A 71 13.23 20.43 12.87
C PRO A 71 13.51 20.41 11.37
N LEU A 72 12.89 19.50 10.63
CA LEU A 72 13.18 19.37 9.19
C LEU A 72 12.78 20.60 8.35
N ALA A 73 11.93 21.47 8.89
CA ALA A 73 11.67 22.82 8.37
C ALA A 73 11.80 23.88 9.50
N PRO A 74 13.02 24.28 9.90
CA PRO A 74 13.19 25.28 10.95
C PRO A 74 12.76 26.66 10.47
N ASN A 75 12.45 27.54 11.41
CA ASN A 75 12.43 28.98 11.13
C ASN A 75 13.87 29.47 10.86
N LEU A 76 14.02 30.52 10.06
CA LEU A 76 15.33 31.13 9.86
C LEU A 76 15.79 31.72 11.19
N MET A 77 16.95 31.28 11.67
CA MET A 77 17.57 31.78 12.89
C MET A 77 18.68 32.78 12.50
N ALA A 78 18.36 34.06 12.58
CA ALA A 78 19.23 35.14 12.14
C ALA A 78 19.18 36.34 13.08
N VAL A 79 20.21 37.18 12.99
CA VAL A 79 20.26 38.48 13.66
C VAL A 79 19.25 39.41 12.99
N GLY A 80 18.42 40.07 13.81
CA GLY A 80 17.27 40.84 13.31
C GLY A 80 17.63 42.03 12.40
N ALA A 81 18.81 42.64 12.62
CA ALA A 81 19.33 43.71 11.78
C ALA A 81 20.57 43.23 10.99
N PRO A 82 20.79 43.72 9.75
CA PRO A 82 22.04 43.48 9.03
C PRO A 82 23.24 43.93 9.87
N VAL A 83 24.28 43.09 9.91
CA VAL A 83 25.53 43.34 10.62
C VAL A 83 26.49 44.05 9.69
N ALA A 84 27.13 45.12 10.16
CA ALA A 84 28.09 45.89 9.39
C ALA A 84 29.43 45.16 9.29
N ALA A 85 30.17 45.38 8.18
CA ALA A 85 31.45 44.72 7.92
C ALA A 85 32.48 44.91 9.06
N GLU A 86 32.46 46.07 9.73
CA GLU A 86 33.39 46.42 10.80
C GLU A 86 33.19 45.59 12.08
N ALA A 87 32.04 44.91 12.21
CA ALA A 87 31.75 44.03 13.32
C ALA A 87 32.12 42.56 13.03
N LEU A 88 32.68 42.26 11.85
CA LEU A 88 33.13 40.94 11.44
C LEU A 88 34.67 40.84 11.46
N PRO A 89 35.26 39.66 11.69
CA PRO A 89 36.71 39.47 11.69
C PRO A 89 37.38 39.82 10.36
N LEU A 90 38.46 40.59 10.38
CA LEU A 90 39.13 41.10 9.18
C LEU A 90 40.39 40.31 8.78
N GLU A 91 41.34 40.12 9.70
CA GLU A 91 42.67 39.57 9.39
C GLU A 91 42.81 38.08 9.70
N GLY A 92 42.16 37.61 10.75
CA GLY A 92 42.09 36.20 11.12
C GLY A 92 40.76 35.87 11.75
N LEU A 93 40.37 34.59 11.74
CA LEU A 93 39.11 34.15 12.34
C LEU A 93 39.09 32.67 12.69
N SER A 94 38.16 32.32 13.56
CA SER A 94 37.67 30.96 13.72
C SER A 94 36.16 30.93 13.83
N ILE A 95 35.54 29.96 13.16
CA ILE A 95 34.13 29.63 13.35
C ILE A 95 34.10 28.21 13.91
N GLU A 96 33.53 28.05 15.10
CA GLU A 96 33.46 26.79 15.83
C GLU A 96 31.99 26.40 16.04
N ALA A 97 31.67 25.11 15.88
CA ALA A 97 30.33 24.61 16.14
C ALA A 97 30.29 23.16 16.65
N TRP A 98 29.30 22.88 17.50
CA TRP A 98 28.82 21.53 17.77
C TRP A 98 27.47 21.32 17.10
N VAL A 99 27.44 20.44 16.10
CA VAL A 99 26.27 20.23 15.24
C VAL A 99 26.10 18.75 14.89
N ALA A 100 24.86 18.31 14.74
CA ALA A 100 24.49 17.07 14.08
C ALA A 100 23.52 17.38 12.94
N LEU A 101 23.72 16.75 11.78
CA LEU A 101 22.89 16.97 10.59
C LEU A 101 22.01 15.75 10.34
N ASP A 102 20.72 15.96 10.15
CA ASP A 102 19.77 14.90 9.78
C ASP A 102 19.55 14.81 8.26
N THR A 103 19.90 15.87 7.54
CA THR A 103 19.76 15.96 6.08
C THR A 103 21.11 16.17 5.40
N GLN A 104 21.16 15.96 4.09
CA GLN A 104 22.35 16.15 3.26
C GLN A 104 22.08 17.25 2.22
N PRO A 105 21.95 18.52 2.66
CA PRO A 105 21.63 19.59 1.74
C PRO A 105 22.77 19.79 0.74
N SER A 106 22.44 20.17 -0.49
CA SER A 106 23.47 20.55 -1.49
C SER A 106 24.30 21.74 -1.01
N TRP A 107 23.69 22.62 -0.21
CA TRP A 107 24.29 23.76 0.46
C TRP A 107 23.70 23.88 1.86
N GLY A 108 24.54 23.89 2.89
CA GLY A 108 24.10 24.05 4.27
C GLY A 108 25.00 25.02 5.02
N GLY A 109 24.40 25.95 5.78
CA GLY A 109 25.15 26.91 6.59
C GLY A 109 24.95 26.61 8.07
N ILE A 110 26.04 26.32 8.77
CA ILE A 110 26.09 26.25 10.23
C ILE A 110 26.18 27.68 10.77
N PHE A 111 27.05 28.50 10.17
CA PHE A 111 27.14 29.94 10.36
C PHE A 111 27.29 30.61 8.99
N SER A 112 26.55 31.69 8.76
CA SER A 112 26.54 32.44 7.51
C SER A 112 26.69 33.93 7.79
N ALA A 113 27.65 34.57 7.13
CA ALA A 113 27.76 36.01 6.95
C ALA A 113 28.39 36.27 5.58
N LEU A 114 27.66 35.92 4.51
CA LEU A 114 28.16 35.92 3.14
C LEU A 114 27.15 36.44 2.11
N GLU A 115 27.69 36.74 0.93
CA GLU A 115 26.96 36.95 -0.32
C GLU A 115 27.62 36.09 -1.40
N ASP A 116 26.85 35.24 -2.09
CA ASP A 116 27.30 34.40 -3.21
C ASP A 116 26.29 34.49 -4.36
N ASN A 117 26.23 35.67 -4.98
CA ASN A 117 25.17 36.06 -5.91
C ASN A 117 25.72 36.55 -7.25
N GLY A 118 25.83 35.64 -8.22
CA GLY A 118 26.33 35.95 -9.55
C GLY A 118 27.83 36.23 -9.52
N SER A 119 28.25 37.48 -9.71
CA SER A 119 29.65 37.89 -9.52
C SER A 119 29.92 38.47 -8.13
N ALA A 120 28.91 38.76 -7.32
CA ALA A 120 29.12 39.35 -6.00
C ALA A 120 29.42 38.25 -4.96
N GLU A 121 30.71 38.04 -4.67
CA GLU A 121 31.20 37.01 -3.74
C GLU A 121 31.96 37.67 -2.56
N SER A 122 31.40 37.59 -1.35
CA SER A 122 32.02 38.17 -0.15
C SER A 122 31.59 37.48 1.14
N GLY A 123 32.40 37.60 2.19
CA GLY A 123 32.07 37.16 3.53
C GLY A 123 32.60 35.77 3.90
N ILE A 124 31.96 35.14 4.88
CA ILE A 124 32.42 33.91 5.54
C ILE A 124 31.27 32.93 5.79
N LEU A 125 31.59 31.63 5.75
CA LEU A 125 30.68 30.51 6.02
C LEU A 125 31.41 29.40 6.78
N LEU A 126 30.74 28.81 7.76
CA LEU A 126 30.97 27.42 8.16
C LEU A 126 29.73 26.62 7.82
N GLY A 127 29.87 25.47 7.16
CA GLY A 127 28.72 24.80 6.58
C GLY A 127 28.98 23.38 6.09
N SER A 128 28.17 22.96 5.12
CA SER A 128 28.27 21.68 4.44
C SER A 128 27.92 21.80 2.96
N ARG A 129 28.51 20.93 2.14
CA ARG A 129 28.19 20.74 0.72
C ARG A 129 28.04 19.24 0.46
N GLY A 130 26.82 18.82 0.17
CA GLY A 130 26.50 17.40 0.08
C GLY A 130 26.78 16.68 1.39
N ARG A 131 27.79 15.80 1.43
CA ARG A 131 28.20 15.03 2.63
C ARG A 131 29.49 15.51 3.27
N HIS A 132 30.05 16.62 2.82
CA HIS A 132 31.28 17.17 3.36
C HIS A 132 30.97 18.43 4.16
N PHE A 133 31.65 18.61 5.29
CA PHE A 133 31.68 19.91 5.94
C PHE A 133 32.54 20.86 5.10
N CYS A 134 32.28 22.16 5.18
CA CYS A 134 33.09 23.14 4.50
C CYS A 134 33.26 24.41 5.34
N VAL A 135 34.36 25.12 5.09
CA VAL A 135 34.51 26.52 5.45
C VAL A 135 34.65 27.31 4.15
N ALA A 136 34.00 28.46 4.04
CA ALA A 136 34.11 29.34 2.89
C ALA A 136 34.50 30.75 3.31
N LEU A 137 35.35 31.40 2.52
CA LEU A 137 35.62 32.83 2.64
C LEU A 137 36.10 33.43 1.32
N ALA A 138 35.89 34.74 1.19
CA ALA A 138 36.50 35.58 0.17
C ALA A 138 37.49 36.56 0.80
N SER A 139 38.65 36.77 0.18
CA SER A 139 39.69 37.71 0.65
C SER A 139 40.11 38.68 -0.45
N GLU A 140 40.86 39.72 -0.07
CA GLU A 140 41.39 40.71 -1.01
C GLU A 140 42.59 40.18 -1.83
N GLY A 141 43.33 39.19 -1.32
CA GLY A 141 44.59 38.72 -1.91
C GLY A 141 44.45 37.89 -3.19
N THR A 142 43.24 37.49 -3.57
CA THR A 142 42.99 36.79 -4.85
C THR A 142 43.03 37.72 -6.06
N GLY A 143 42.95 39.04 -5.86
CA GLY A 143 43.02 40.04 -6.93
C GLY A 143 41.79 40.11 -7.84
N ASP A 144 40.70 39.43 -7.48
CA ASP A 144 39.41 39.51 -8.19
C ASP A 144 38.64 40.76 -7.73
N ALA A 145 38.22 41.60 -8.68
CA ALA A 145 37.47 42.82 -8.37
C ALA A 145 36.07 42.51 -7.82
N ASP A 146 35.48 41.41 -8.26
CA ASP A 146 34.12 40.98 -7.92
C ASP A 146 34.11 40.02 -6.71
N GLY A 147 35.29 39.51 -6.32
CA GLY A 147 35.49 38.57 -5.21
C GLY A 147 35.61 37.13 -5.70
N LEU A 148 36.29 36.28 -4.92
CA LEU A 148 36.35 34.83 -5.15
C LEU A 148 36.09 34.10 -3.83
N MET A 149 34.97 33.41 -3.72
CA MET A 149 34.60 32.57 -2.57
C MET A 149 35.24 31.20 -2.69
N THR A 150 36.18 30.88 -1.79
CA THR A 150 36.80 29.54 -1.76
C THR A 150 36.08 28.66 -0.76
N TYR A 151 35.40 27.62 -1.24
CA TYR A 151 34.81 26.56 -0.43
C TYR A 151 35.82 25.43 -0.20
N LEU A 152 36.39 25.37 1.00
CA LEU A 152 37.26 24.27 1.41
C LEU A 152 36.44 23.16 2.06
N GLU A 153 36.32 22.03 1.38
CA GLU A 153 35.59 20.85 1.87
C GLU A 153 36.48 19.92 2.72
N SER A 154 35.86 19.22 3.68
CA SER A 154 36.52 18.20 4.49
C SER A 154 36.85 16.97 3.65
N SER A 155 38.04 16.40 3.85
CA SER A 155 38.44 15.12 3.22
C SER A 155 37.55 13.93 3.62
N SER A 156 36.95 13.96 4.81
CA SER A 156 35.99 12.97 5.29
C SER A 156 34.54 13.40 5.05
N THR A 157 33.66 12.43 4.80
CA THR A 157 32.20 12.63 4.77
C THR A 157 31.58 12.50 6.17
N PHE A 158 30.55 13.27 6.47
CA PHE A 158 29.73 13.06 7.66
C PHE A 158 28.65 11.97 7.47
N VAL A 159 28.16 11.48 8.60
CA VAL A 159 27.04 10.55 8.75
C VAL A 159 25.90 11.30 9.43
N THR A 160 24.67 11.13 8.95
CA THR A 160 23.49 11.80 9.52
C THR A 160 23.21 11.33 10.95
N GLY A 161 22.54 12.16 11.74
CA GLY A 161 22.22 11.86 13.15
C GLY A 161 23.44 11.82 14.09
N ARG A 162 24.65 12.13 13.61
CA ARG A 162 25.86 12.09 14.44
C ARG A 162 26.35 13.48 14.79
N TRP A 163 26.73 13.68 16.05
CA TRP A 163 27.40 14.90 16.51
C TRP A 163 28.81 15.03 15.95
N TYR A 164 29.12 16.24 15.48
CA TYR A 164 30.45 16.66 15.06
C TYR A 164 30.82 17.98 15.72
N HIS A 165 32.10 18.07 16.07
CA HIS A 165 32.75 19.33 16.35
C HIS A 165 33.43 19.80 15.07
N VAL A 166 33.00 20.94 14.53
CA VAL A 166 33.51 21.45 13.25
C VAL A 166 34.08 22.83 13.47
N VAL A 167 35.33 23.05 13.02
CA VAL A 167 36.01 24.35 13.18
C VAL A 167 36.66 24.77 11.88
N GLY A 168 36.25 25.90 11.33
CA GLY A 168 36.92 26.58 10.23
C GLY A 168 37.82 27.69 10.76
N THR A 169 39.07 27.77 10.32
CA THR A 169 40.00 28.84 10.73
C THR A 169 40.65 29.50 9.53
N TYR A 170 40.97 30.78 9.64
CA TYR A 170 41.79 31.50 8.66
C TYR A 170 42.75 32.44 9.38
N ASP A 171 44.03 32.38 9.06
CA ASP A 171 45.10 33.14 9.72
C ASP A 171 45.65 34.29 8.87
N GLY A 172 44.96 34.66 7.79
CA GLY A 172 45.41 35.63 6.80
C GLY A 172 46.21 35.02 5.64
N GLU A 173 46.64 33.76 5.75
CA GLU A 173 47.38 33.05 4.70
C GLU A 173 46.79 31.68 4.35
N HIS A 174 46.22 30.98 5.33
CA HIS A 174 45.74 29.61 5.21
C HIS A 174 44.35 29.46 5.80
N GLN A 175 43.43 28.98 4.95
CA GLN A 175 42.13 28.48 5.36
C GLN A 175 42.28 27.01 5.78
N ARG A 176 41.77 26.65 6.96
CA ARG A 176 41.81 25.26 7.46
C ARG A 176 40.45 24.85 7.99
N LEU A 177 40.14 23.57 7.84
CA LEU A 177 38.93 22.94 8.38
C LEU A 177 39.32 21.79 9.29
N PHE A 178 38.74 21.74 10.47
CA PHE A 178 38.92 20.68 11.44
C PHE A 178 37.59 19.99 11.72
N VAL A 179 37.61 18.66 11.84
CA VAL A 179 36.46 17.84 12.23
C VAL A 179 36.90 16.98 13.41
N ASN A 180 36.16 17.05 14.52
CA ASN A 180 36.43 16.33 15.77
C ASN A 180 37.88 16.54 16.29
N GLY A 181 38.40 17.76 16.15
CA GLY A 181 39.75 18.12 16.57
C GLY A 181 40.88 17.70 15.63
N GLU A 182 40.58 17.06 14.51
CA GLU A 182 41.56 16.65 13.49
C GLU A 182 41.49 17.53 12.26
N LEU A 183 42.65 17.79 11.63
CA LEU A 183 42.72 18.58 10.39
C LEU A 183 42.08 17.79 9.24
N ALA A 184 41.00 18.33 8.68
CA ALA A 184 40.22 17.70 7.62
C ALA A 184 40.45 18.33 6.24
N GLY A 185 40.98 19.56 6.17
CA GLY A 185 41.34 20.23 4.93
C GLY A 185 42.17 21.51 5.19
N GLU A 186 42.97 21.90 4.20
CA GLU A 186 43.78 23.13 4.22
C GLU A 186 43.91 23.70 2.80
N SER A 187 43.88 25.03 2.67
CA SER A 187 44.03 25.76 1.41
C SER A 187 44.75 27.09 1.65
N ALA A 188 45.64 27.46 0.73
CA ALA A 188 46.33 28.76 0.69
C ALA A 188 45.86 29.63 -0.48
N VAL A 189 44.67 29.35 -1.05
CA VAL A 189 44.12 30.11 -2.18
C VAL A 189 43.73 31.53 -1.78
N GLN A 190 43.15 31.68 -0.59
CA GLN A 190 42.77 32.97 -0.03
C GLN A 190 43.94 33.53 0.81
N SER A 191 44.18 34.84 0.74
CA SER A 191 45.23 35.52 1.50
C SER A 191 44.89 37.00 1.74
N GLY A 192 45.44 37.59 2.81
CA GLY A 192 45.13 38.97 3.22
C GLY A 192 43.77 39.12 3.91
N ALA A 193 43.29 40.36 4.01
CA ALA A 193 42.04 40.67 4.70
C ALA A 193 40.83 40.00 4.05
N VAL A 194 39.87 39.58 4.88
CA VAL A 194 38.58 39.06 4.42
C VAL A 194 37.79 40.18 3.75
N ARG A 195 37.22 39.86 2.59
CA ARG A 195 36.39 40.77 1.81
C ARG A 195 34.95 40.68 2.28
N TYR A 196 34.35 41.80 2.68
CA TYR A 196 32.94 41.89 3.04
C TYR A 196 32.20 42.93 2.19
N SER A 197 30.94 42.65 1.84
CA SER A 197 29.94 43.68 1.57
C SER A 197 29.76 44.63 2.77
N PRO A 198 29.25 45.87 2.58
CA PRO A 198 29.03 46.82 3.67
C PRO A 198 28.20 46.27 4.83
N THR A 199 27.24 45.40 4.53
CA THR A 199 26.45 44.68 5.53
C THR A 199 26.20 43.24 5.11
N HIS A 200 25.97 42.37 6.09
CA HIS A 200 25.63 40.95 5.93
C HIS A 200 24.45 40.55 6.81
N THR A 201 23.63 39.60 6.36
CA THR A 201 22.73 38.88 7.26
C THR A 201 23.52 37.81 7.97
N VAL A 202 23.66 37.93 9.29
CA VAL A 202 24.24 36.86 10.11
C VAL A 202 23.16 35.85 10.45
N ALA A 203 23.34 34.60 10.02
CA ALA A 203 22.43 33.50 10.30
C ALA A 203 23.17 32.28 10.85
N VAL A 204 22.49 31.53 11.71
CA VAL A 204 22.96 30.26 12.25
C VAL A 204 21.99 29.16 11.86
N ALA A 205 22.52 27.97 11.56
CA ALA A 205 21.75 26.84 11.03
C ALA A 205 20.98 27.13 9.72
N ALA A 206 21.44 28.12 8.93
CA ALA A 206 21.00 28.32 7.56
C ALA A 206 22.15 28.85 6.70
N TYR A 207 22.26 28.33 5.48
CA TYR A 207 22.95 29.03 4.38
C TYR A 207 22.06 30.20 3.99
N LYS A 208 22.51 31.43 4.26
CA LYS A 208 21.69 32.62 4.06
C LYS A 208 22.50 33.71 3.38
N ASP A 209 22.06 34.09 2.19
CA ASP A 209 22.52 35.26 1.44
C ASP A 209 21.30 36.11 1.02
N ARG A 210 21.40 36.97 -0.01
CA ARG A 210 20.29 37.82 -0.44
C ARG A 210 19.05 37.08 -0.97
N ASN A 211 19.18 35.94 -1.64
CA ASN A 211 18.08 35.27 -2.35
C ASN A 211 17.92 33.77 -2.03
N GLU A 212 18.83 33.20 -1.24
CA GLU A 212 18.80 31.81 -0.78
C GLU A 212 18.68 31.73 0.76
N ASP A 213 18.02 30.66 1.24
CA ASP A 213 17.84 30.39 2.67
C ASP A 213 17.78 28.87 2.97
N PHE A 214 18.86 28.13 2.67
CA PHE A 214 18.91 26.68 2.93
C PHE A 214 19.13 26.38 4.41
N ARG A 215 18.06 25.97 5.10
CA ARG A 215 18.06 25.73 6.55
C ARG A 215 18.53 24.31 6.87
N LEU A 216 19.27 24.16 7.96
CA LEU A 216 19.74 22.87 8.44
C LEU A 216 18.69 22.19 9.32
N SER A 217 18.69 20.86 9.30
CA SER A 217 17.93 20.02 10.23
C SER A 217 18.86 19.06 10.95
N GLY A 218 18.51 18.71 12.19
CA GLY A 218 19.30 17.87 13.09
C GLY A 218 19.33 18.47 14.49
N ALA A 219 20.51 18.63 15.07
CA ALA A 219 20.68 19.21 16.39
C ALA A 219 21.85 20.20 16.42
N LEU A 220 21.74 21.23 17.26
CA LEU A 220 22.76 22.28 17.42
C LEU A 220 22.98 22.56 18.89
N HIS A 221 24.22 22.55 19.34
CA HIS A 221 24.56 22.81 20.74
C HIS A 221 25.25 24.15 20.94
N GLU A 222 26.23 24.48 20.10
CA GLU A 222 27.13 25.62 20.31
C GLU A 222 27.59 26.16 18.95
N VAL A 223 27.65 27.49 18.83
CA VAL A 223 28.29 28.19 17.68
C VAL A 223 29.05 29.41 18.20
N ALA A 224 30.31 29.56 17.78
CA ALA A 224 31.15 30.70 18.14
C ALA A 224 31.89 31.26 16.92
N LEU A 225 32.03 32.58 16.89
CA LEU A 225 32.85 33.34 15.97
C LEU A 225 33.94 34.06 16.76
N LEU A 226 35.19 33.86 16.35
CA LEU A 226 36.38 34.46 16.97
C LEU A 226 37.13 35.29 15.93
N ASP A 227 37.81 36.35 16.38
CA ASP A 227 38.64 37.26 15.57
C ASP A 227 40.09 36.78 15.39
N GLU A 228 40.39 35.55 15.81
CA GLU A 228 41.70 34.91 15.67
C GLU A 228 41.58 33.46 15.19
N ALA A 229 42.62 32.98 14.49
CA ALA A 229 42.76 31.58 14.13
C ALA A 229 43.16 30.72 15.35
N LEU A 230 42.28 29.79 15.73
CA LEU A 230 42.52 28.86 16.82
C LEU A 230 43.65 27.89 16.46
N ARG A 231 44.54 27.64 17.42
CA ARG A 231 45.64 26.68 17.26
C ARG A 231 45.10 25.24 17.27
N PRO A 232 45.68 24.30 16.50
CA PRO A 232 45.22 22.91 16.48
C PRO A 232 45.14 22.23 17.86
N SER A 233 46.08 22.54 18.77
CA SER A 233 46.06 22.02 20.14
C SER A 233 44.89 22.53 20.98
N GLU A 234 44.44 23.76 20.72
CA GLU A 234 43.29 24.37 21.38
C GLU A 234 41.98 23.75 20.87
N ILE A 235 41.84 23.58 19.56
CA ILE A 235 40.70 22.90 18.93
C ILE A 235 40.53 21.48 19.50
N ARG A 236 41.62 20.71 19.61
CA ARG A 236 41.59 19.37 20.23
C ARG A 236 41.15 19.37 21.69
N ARG A 237 41.53 20.40 22.46
CA ARG A 237 41.13 20.55 23.86
C ARG A 237 39.63 20.85 23.95
N ARG A 238 39.13 21.76 23.10
CA ARG A 238 37.71 22.12 23.00
C ARG A 238 36.86 20.91 22.61
N PHE A 239 37.28 20.12 21.62
CA PHE A 239 36.63 18.86 21.25
C PHE A 239 36.51 17.89 22.45
N ARG A 240 37.64 17.59 23.11
CA ARG A 240 37.70 16.62 24.22
C ARG A 240 36.86 17.02 25.44
N ARG A 241 36.59 18.31 25.62
CA ARG A 241 35.80 18.83 26.74
C ARG A 241 34.32 18.43 26.66
N ARG A 242 33.81 18.20 25.44
CA ARG A 242 32.37 17.97 25.19
C ARG A 242 32.07 16.65 24.48
N ALA A 243 33.08 16.01 23.89
CA ALA A 243 32.92 14.75 23.19
C ALA A 243 32.33 13.67 24.11
N GLY A 244 31.11 13.23 23.81
CA GLY A 244 30.39 12.20 24.57
C GLY A 244 29.30 12.72 25.52
N ASP A 245 29.21 14.04 25.72
CA ASP A 245 28.29 14.66 26.69
C ASP A 245 27.01 15.22 26.05
N LEU A 246 26.86 15.09 24.72
CA LEU A 246 25.70 15.60 23.98
C LEU A 246 24.62 14.51 23.81
N PRO A 247 23.33 14.89 23.76
CA PRO A 247 22.21 13.94 23.65
C PRO A 247 22.38 13.04 22.43
N PRO A 248 22.23 11.70 22.56
CA PRO A 248 22.31 10.82 21.41
C PRO A 248 21.13 11.08 20.45
N PRO A 249 21.29 10.78 19.15
CA PRO A 249 20.15 10.74 18.24
C PRO A 249 19.22 9.58 18.61
N THR A 250 18.06 9.62 18.00
CA THR A 250 17.20 8.47 17.89
C THR A 250 17.48 7.72 16.58
N GLY A 251 18.14 6.57 16.67
CA GLY A 251 18.61 5.89 15.46
C GLY A 251 19.56 6.80 14.68
N ASP A 252 19.21 7.15 13.44
CA ASP A 252 20.03 7.99 12.54
C ASP A 252 19.55 9.45 12.44
N THR A 253 18.61 9.91 13.30
CA THR A 253 18.06 11.27 13.28
C THR A 253 17.62 11.78 14.65
N PHE A 254 17.62 13.09 14.85
CA PHE A 254 17.04 13.75 16.02
C PHE A 254 15.55 14.05 15.88
N ASN A 255 14.95 13.80 14.72
CA ASN A 255 13.57 14.14 14.37
C ASN A 255 12.59 12.95 14.41
N THR A 256 13.02 11.74 14.81
CA THR A 256 12.14 10.55 14.98
C THR A 256 12.22 9.96 16.40
N PHE A 257 11.27 9.11 16.80
CA PHE A 257 11.22 8.49 18.13
C PHE A 257 11.97 7.15 18.23
N PRO A 258 12.52 6.79 19.41
CA PRO A 258 13.23 5.54 19.59
C PRO A 258 12.29 4.41 19.21
N GLU A 259 12.73 3.52 18.32
CA GLU A 259 11.94 2.33 17.98
C GLU A 259 11.65 1.57 19.27
N PRO A 260 10.38 1.51 19.72
CA PRO A 260 10.06 0.70 20.88
C PRO A 260 10.28 -0.77 20.54
N GLU A 261 10.65 -1.57 21.54
CA GLU A 261 10.58 -3.02 21.37
C GLU A 261 9.12 -3.45 21.21
N HIS A 262 8.73 -3.75 19.98
CA HIS A 262 7.43 -4.33 19.69
C HIS A 262 7.50 -5.85 19.66
N ALA A 263 6.43 -6.49 20.11
CA ALA A 263 6.29 -7.93 19.97
C ALA A 263 6.40 -8.33 18.49
N SER A 264 7.11 -9.44 18.23
CA SER A 264 7.31 -9.96 16.88
C SER A 264 5.99 -10.21 16.15
N LEU A 265 5.98 -9.96 14.84
CA LEU A 265 4.90 -10.35 13.91
C LEU A 265 4.70 -11.88 13.83
N GLY A 266 5.62 -12.68 14.38
CA GLY A 266 5.59 -14.14 14.28
C GLY A 266 4.26 -14.77 14.69
N ALA A 267 3.65 -14.29 15.78
CA ALA A 267 2.35 -14.80 16.26
C ALA A 267 1.16 -14.41 15.36
N LEU A 268 1.26 -13.30 14.63
CA LEU A 268 0.17 -12.83 13.76
C LEU A 268 0.26 -13.41 12.35
N ARG A 269 1.40 -13.96 11.94
CA ARG A 269 1.64 -14.40 10.56
C ARG A 269 0.64 -15.46 10.07
N ALA A 270 0.40 -16.51 10.86
CA ALA A 270 -0.56 -17.55 10.50
C ALA A 270 -2.02 -17.03 10.48
N PRO A 271 -2.50 -16.28 11.50
CA PRO A 271 -3.80 -15.61 11.43
C PRO A 271 -3.97 -14.67 10.24
N ILE A 272 -2.95 -13.89 9.89
CA ILE A 272 -2.97 -12.97 8.74
C ILE A 272 -3.13 -13.76 7.43
N ASN A 273 -2.33 -14.80 7.22
CA ASN A 273 -2.44 -15.62 6.01
C ASN A 273 -3.84 -16.24 5.89
N HIS A 274 -4.35 -16.79 6.98
CA HIS A 274 -5.69 -17.38 7.01
C HIS A 274 -6.79 -16.34 6.70
N ALA A 275 -6.69 -15.12 7.23
CA ALA A 275 -7.62 -14.03 6.91
C ALA A 275 -7.53 -13.57 5.44
N ILE A 276 -6.33 -13.61 4.84
CA ILE A 276 -6.14 -13.35 3.42
C ILE A 276 -6.86 -14.43 2.59
N ASP A 277 -6.67 -15.70 2.92
CA ASP A 277 -7.27 -16.82 2.19
C ASP A 277 -8.80 -16.74 2.20
N GLU A 278 -9.40 -16.46 3.35
CA GLU A 278 -10.85 -16.31 3.47
C GLU A 278 -11.39 -15.06 2.76
N GLY A 279 -10.70 -13.93 2.83
CA GLY A 279 -11.12 -12.72 2.11
C GLY A 279 -11.02 -12.89 0.59
N VAL A 280 -10.02 -13.62 0.10
CA VAL A 280 -9.90 -14.02 -1.32
C VAL A 280 -11.06 -14.92 -1.71
N GLU A 281 -11.37 -15.92 -0.88
CA GLU A 281 -12.51 -16.82 -1.08
C GLU A 281 -13.82 -16.04 -1.16
N TYR A 282 -14.07 -15.12 -0.22
CA TYR A 282 -15.22 -14.23 -0.24
C TYR A 282 -15.37 -13.51 -1.58
N LEU A 283 -14.30 -12.90 -2.09
CA LEU A 283 -14.35 -12.20 -3.38
C LEU A 283 -14.73 -13.17 -4.52
N LEU A 284 -14.19 -14.37 -4.55
CA LEU A 284 -14.48 -15.34 -5.62
C LEU A 284 -15.91 -15.84 -5.57
N LEU A 285 -16.42 -16.13 -4.36
CA LEU A 285 -17.79 -16.56 -4.15
C LEU A 285 -18.81 -15.48 -4.55
N HIS A 286 -18.41 -14.21 -4.55
CA HIS A 286 -19.26 -13.06 -4.86
C HIS A 286 -19.02 -12.44 -6.25
N GLN A 287 -18.14 -13.01 -7.08
CA GLN A 287 -17.99 -12.56 -8.47
C GLN A 287 -19.22 -12.98 -9.28
N GLN A 288 -19.86 -12.01 -9.91
CA GLN A 288 -21.02 -12.19 -10.79
C GLN A 288 -20.63 -12.96 -12.05
N ARG A 289 -21.62 -13.55 -12.71
CA ARG A 289 -21.44 -14.31 -13.96
C ARG A 289 -20.87 -13.51 -15.14
N ASP A 290 -21.04 -12.20 -15.16
CA ASP A 290 -20.42 -11.31 -16.16
C ASP A 290 -18.97 -10.91 -15.84
N GLY A 291 -18.42 -11.37 -14.71
CA GLY A 291 -17.06 -11.06 -14.24
C GLY A 291 -16.98 -9.88 -13.27
N SER A 292 -18.10 -9.22 -12.97
CA SER A 292 -18.14 -8.06 -12.09
C SER A 292 -18.21 -8.42 -10.59
N TRP A 293 -17.88 -7.43 -9.76
CA TRP A 293 -18.20 -7.41 -8.34
C TRP A 293 -19.17 -6.28 -8.05
N ASN A 294 -20.28 -6.60 -7.41
CA ASN A 294 -21.34 -5.64 -7.14
C ASN A 294 -20.91 -4.65 -6.05
N TYR A 295 -20.72 -3.40 -6.43
CA TYR A 295 -20.58 -2.28 -5.49
C TYR A 295 -21.11 -0.99 -6.12
N ARG A 296 -22.31 -0.56 -5.70
CA ARG A 296 -22.96 0.67 -6.17
C ARG A 296 -22.90 0.84 -7.70
N LEU A 297 -23.24 -0.22 -8.45
CA LEU A 297 -23.05 -0.30 -9.91
C LEU A 297 -23.71 0.85 -10.70
N SER A 298 -24.83 1.40 -10.23
CA SER A 298 -25.46 2.58 -10.84
C SER A 298 -24.56 3.82 -10.83
N THR A 299 -23.73 3.96 -9.79
CA THR A 299 -22.87 5.12 -9.56
C THR A 299 -21.42 4.86 -9.94
N TYR A 300 -20.94 3.62 -9.78
CA TYR A 300 -19.56 3.18 -10.02
C TYR A 300 -19.56 1.85 -10.78
N PRO A 301 -19.90 1.85 -12.08
CA PRO A 301 -20.21 0.62 -12.82
C PRO A 301 -19.05 -0.37 -12.94
N ASN A 302 -17.81 0.10 -12.82
CA ASN A 302 -16.61 -0.72 -13.03
C ASN A 302 -15.50 -0.50 -12.00
N GLY A 303 -15.53 0.57 -11.21
CA GLY A 303 -14.45 0.88 -10.25
C GLY A 303 -14.32 -0.16 -9.13
N GLY A 304 -15.45 -0.62 -8.58
CA GLY A 304 -15.45 -1.68 -7.55
C GLY A 304 -14.92 -3.01 -8.08
N SER A 305 -15.29 -3.36 -9.32
CA SER A 305 -14.80 -4.58 -9.98
C SER A 305 -13.31 -4.50 -10.31
N ALA A 306 -12.83 -3.33 -10.76
CA ALA A 306 -11.41 -3.11 -11.00
C ALA A 306 -10.58 -3.21 -9.70
N LEU A 307 -11.08 -2.68 -8.58
CA LEU A 307 -10.43 -2.80 -7.29
C LEU A 307 -10.36 -4.25 -6.79
N ALA A 308 -11.45 -5.02 -6.92
CA ALA A 308 -11.48 -6.43 -6.56
C ALA A 308 -10.52 -7.26 -7.44
N LEU A 309 -10.49 -7.00 -8.75
CA LEU A 309 -9.58 -7.64 -9.69
C LEU A 309 -8.11 -7.33 -9.38
N TYR A 310 -7.79 -6.06 -9.10
CA TYR A 310 -6.45 -5.67 -8.65
C TYR A 310 -6.06 -6.39 -7.35
N THR A 311 -7.00 -6.48 -6.40
CA THR A 311 -6.77 -7.15 -5.11
C THR A 311 -6.48 -8.63 -5.27
N LEU A 312 -7.29 -9.37 -6.04
CA LEU A 312 -7.07 -10.80 -6.27
C LEU A 312 -5.69 -11.08 -6.85
N GLN A 313 -5.24 -10.28 -7.83
CA GLN A 313 -3.88 -10.38 -8.38
C GLN A 313 -2.81 -10.10 -7.32
N LYS A 314 -3.01 -9.08 -6.47
CA LYS A 314 -2.09 -8.75 -5.36
C LYS A 314 -2.10 -9.75 -4.21
N CYS A 315 -3.16 -10.55 -4.08
CA CYS A 315 -3.22 -11.71 -3.19
C CYS A 315 -2.58 -12.97 -3.81
N GLY A 316 -2.05 -12.88 -5.02
CA GLY A 316 -1.32 -13.97 -5.68
C GLY A 316 -2.18 -14.87 -6.56
N LEU A 317 -3.41 -14.46 -6.91
CA LEU A 317 -4.21 -15.21 -7.86
C LEU A 317 -3.56 -15.17 -9.25
N ARG A 318 -3.43 -16.33 -9.89
CA ARG A 318 -2.75 -16.46 -11.18
C ARG A 318 -3.46 -15.68 -12.28
N ALA A 319 -2.68 -15.16 -13.23
CA ALA A 319 -3.21 -14.39 -14.35
C ALA A 319 -4.17 -15.19 -15.25
N ASP A 320 -3.98 -16.51 -15.37
CA ASP A 320 -4.81 -17.45 -16.14
C ASP A 320 -6.02 -17.99 -15.34
N HIS A 321 -6.25 -17.49 -14.12
CA HIS A 321 -7.40 -17.92 -13.33
C HIS A 321 -8.70 -17.37 -13.96
N PRO A 322 -9.77 -18.18 -14.12
CA PRO A 322 -11.01 -17.77 -14.78
C PRO A 322 -11.64 -16.49 -14.21
N ALA A 323 -11.56 -16.28 -12.88
CA ALA A 323 -12.02 -15.05 -12.25
C ALA A 323 -11.26 -13.79 -12.73
N ILE A 324 -9.95 -13.88 -12.97
CA ILE A 324 -9.12 -12.80 -13.48
C ILE A 324 -9.51 -12.48 -14.93
N GLU A 325 -9.56 -13.50 -15.77
CA GLU A 325 -9.91 -13.35 -17.19
C GLU A 325 -11.31 -12.75 -17.38
N ARG A 326 -12.30 -13.25 -16.63
CA ARG A 326 -13.67 -12.71 -16.66
C ARG A 326 -13.75 -11.28 -16.14
N GLY A 327 -13.00 -10.95 -15.10
CA GLY A 327 -12.87 -9.57 -14.62
C GLY A 327 -12.29 -8.63 -15.67
N LEU A 328 -11.23 -9.06 -16.38
CA LEU A 328 -10.65 -8.29 -17.48
C LEU A 328 -11.64 -8.14 -18.65
N GLN A 329 -12.38 -9.19 -19.02
CA GLN A 329 -13.42 -9.13 -20.06
C GLN A 329 -14.54 -8.15 -19.69
N PHE A 330 -14.99 -8.15 -18.44
CA PHE A 330 -15.98 -7.20 -17.93
C PHE A 330 -15.49 -5.76 -18.09
N LEU A 331 -14.24 -5.48 -17.68
CA LEU A 331 -13.65 -4.15 -17.74
C LEU A 331 -13.39 -3.70 -19.19
N ALA A 332 -13.00 -4.60 -20.09
CA ALA A 332 -12.74 -4.29 -21.50
C ALA A 332 -14.00 -3.79 -22.23
N ARG A 333 -15.17 -4.29 -21.84
CA ARG A 333 -16.46 -3.90 -22.41
C ARG A 333 -17.03 -2.61 -21.81
N ARG A 334 -16.46 -2.12 -20.71
CA ARG A 334 -17.01 -1.02 -19.91
C ARG A 334 -15.97 0.05 -19.64
N PRO A 335 -15.84 1.07 -20.51
CA PRO A 335 -14.92 2.17 -20.29
C PRO A 335 -15.28 2.94 -19.01
N PRO A 336 -14.29 3.42 -18.24
CA PRO A 336 -14.54 4.16 -17.01
C PRO A 336 -15.17 5.52 -17.30
N ARG A 337 -16.08 5.93 -16.41
CA ARG A 337 -16.76 7.24 -16.46
C ARG A 337 -16.35 8.17 -15.33
N LYS A 338 -15.45 7.71 -14.47
CA LYS A 338 -15.04 8.36 -13.23
C LYS A 338 -13.56 8.12 -13.00
N THR A 339 -12.88 9.12 -12.44
CA THR A 339 -11.44 9.07 -12.17
C THR A 339 -11.05 7.90 -11.29
N TYR A 340 -11.83 7.57 -10.23
CA TYR A 340 -11.59 6.37 -9.43
C TYR A 340 -11.65 5.09 -10.26
N SER A 341 -12.65 4.97 -11.13
CA SER A 341 -12.77 3.80 -12.01
C SER A 341 -11.56 3.67 -12.94
N ALA A 342 -11.14 4.77 -13.57
CA ALA A 342 -10.00 4.77 -14.48
C ALA A 342 -8.69 4.44 -13.74
N GLY A 343 -8.48 5.01 -12.54
CA GLY A 343 -7.36 4.72 -11.67
C GLY A 343 -7.29 3.25 -11.25
N CYS A 344 -8.39 2.71 -10.71
CA CYS A 344 -8.47 1.29 -10.32
C CYS A 344 -8.28 0.35 -11.52
N GLN A 345 -8.82 0.70 -12.68
CA GLN A 345 -8.67 -0.12 -13.88
C GLN A 345 -7.22 -0.15 -14.36
N LEU A 346 -6.52 0.98 -14.35
CA LEU A 346 -5.09 1.02 -14.64
C LEU A 346 -4.25 0.24 -13.63
N LEU A 347 -4.60 0.28 -12.33
CA LEU A 347 -3.98 -0.58 -11.32
C LEU A 347 -4.20 -2.07 -11.65
N ALA A 348 -5.42 -2.45 -11.99
CA ALA A 348 -5.75 -3.83 -12.33
C ALA A 348 -5.00 -4.32 -13.58
N LEU A 349 -4.87 -3.48 -14.61
CA LEU A 349 -4.07 -3.79 -15.80
C LEU A 349 -2.59 -3.86 -15.48
N GLY A 350 -2.07 -2.90 -14.72
CA GLY A 350 -0.68 -2.87 -14.28
C GLY A 350 -0.28 -4.14 -13.53
N ALA A 351 -1.16 -4.64 -12.67
CA ALA A 351 -0.92 -5.86 -11.90
C ALA A 351 -0.83 -7.13 -12.75
N THR A 352 -1.31 -7.12 -14.00
CA THR A 352 -1.16 -8.28 -14.90
C THR A 352 0.29 -8.48 -15.34
N GLY A 353 1.07 -7.40 -15.43
CA GLY A 353 2.40 -7.41 -16.03
C GLY A 353 2.43 -7.81 -17.52
N ASP A 354 1.27 -7.95 -18.18
CA ASP A 354 1.17 -8.43 -19.56
C ASP A 354 1.28 -7.26 -20.55
N PRO A 355 2.33 -7.20 -21.39
CA PRO A 355 2.49 -6.16 -22.39
C PRO A 355 1.32 -6.04 -23.38
N ALA A 356 0.51 -7.08 -23.55
CA ALA A 356 -0.69 -7.03 -24.39
C ALA A 356 -1.71 -5.99 -23.90
N HIS A 357 -1.71 -5.66 -22.61
CA HIS A 357 -2.59 -4.64 -22.04
C HIS A 357 -2.04 -3.21 -22.18
N ALA A 358 -0.82 -3.01 -22.71
CA ALA A 358 -0.20 -1.69 -22.77
C ALA A 358 -0.95 -0.70 -23.67
N SER A 359 -1.59 -1.15 -24.76
CA SER A 359 -2.42 -0.28 -25.61
C SER A 359 -3.67 0.21 -24.86
N TRP A 360 -4.34 -0.70 -24.16
CA TRP A 360 -5.50 -0.37 -23.34
C TRP A 360 -5.12 0.59 -22.20
N ALA A 361 -3.99 0.35 -21.53
CA ALA A 361 -3.49 1.25 -20.51
C ALA A 361 -3.18 2.65 -21.07
N ARG A 362 -2.60 2.76 -22.27
CA ARG A 362 -2.36 4.05 -22.95
C ARG A 362 -3.66 4.82 -23.18
N GLU A 363 -4.71 4.15 -23.66
CA GLU A 363 -6.02 4.78 -23.87
C GLU A 363 -6.62 5.33 -22.56
N LEU A 364 -6.47 4.60 -21.45
CA LEU A 364 -6.95 5.05 -20.14
C LEU A 364 -6.09 6.16 -19.54
N VAL A 365 -4.77 6.14 -19.76
CA VAL A 365 -3.88 7.24 -19.38
C VAL A 365 -4.24 8.51 -20.15
N ASP A 366 -4.46 8.42 -21.46
CA ASP A 366 -4.87 9.56 -22.27
C ASP A 366 -6.24 10.07 -21.85
N LEU A 367 -7.19 9.18 -21.54
CA LEU A 367 -8.49 9.56 -20.97
C LEU A 367 -8.33 10.35 -19.65
N LEU A 368 -7.54 9.84 -18.70
CA LEU A 368 -7.26 10.56 -17.45
C LEU A 368 -6.61 11.91 -17.69
N ARG A 369 -5.72 12.03 -18.68
CA ARG A 369 -5.10 13.31 -19.04
C ARG A 369 -6.11 14.30 -19.61
N THR A 370 -7.14 13.84 -20.34
CA THR A 370 -8.26 14.71 -20.77
C THR A 370 -9.14 15.17 -19.60
N TRP A 371 -9.08 14.50 -18.46
CA TRP A 371 -9.81 14.87 -17.25
C TRP A 371 -8.97 15.67 -16.24
N GLU A 372 -7.71 15.98 -16.55
CA GLU A 372 -6.95 16.98 -15.77
C GLU A 372 -7.72 18.31 -15.81
N SER A 373 -7.92 18.94 -14.66
CA SER A 373 -8.66 20.19 -14.59
C SER A 373 -7.93 21.32 -15.32
N GLU A 374 -8.65 22.02 -16.20
CA GLU A 374 -8.14 23.22 -16.87
C GLU A 374 -8.00 24.42 -15.92
N ASN A 375 -8.82 24.47 -14.86
CA ASN A 375 -8.84 25.57 -13.89
C ASN A 375 -7.91 25.33 -12.70
N GLU A 376 -7.74 24.06 -12.33
CA GLU A 376 -6.98 23.62 -11.16
C GLU A 376 -5.92 22.63 -11.61
N ILE A 377 -5.01 23.10 -12.48
CA ILE A 377 -4.01 22.29 -13.18
C ILE A 377 -3.22 21.41 -12.19
N GLY A 378 -3.00 20.15 -12.56
CA GLY A 378 -2.41 19.14 -11.69
C GLY A 378 -3.39 18.51 -10.71
N GLY A 379 -4.69 18.82 -10.79
CA GLY A 379 -5.75 18.24 -9.98
C GLY A 379 -6.83 17.54 -10.81
N TRP A 380 -7.48 16.54 -10.20
CA TRP A 380 -8.56 15.77 -10.81
C TRP A 380 -9.83 15.83 -9.97
N ALA A 381 -10.95 15.62 -10.65
CA ALA A 381 -12.29 15.44 -10.10
C ALA A 381 -12.96 14.25 -10.79
N TYR A 382 -14.18 13.90 -10.41
CA TYR A 382 -15.07 13.24 -11.37
C TYR A 382 -15.40 14.19 -12.53
N PRO A 383 -15.69 13.69 -13.76
CA PRO A 383 -16.12 14.55 -14.85
C PRO A 383 -17.30 15.44 -14.45
N GLY A 384 -17.13 16.76 -14.57
CA GLY A 384 -18.10 17.78 -14.13
C GLY A 384 -18.13 18.07 -12.62
N GLY A 385 -17.26 17.43 -11.83
CA GLY A 385 -17.12 17.63 -10.39
C GLY A 385 -16.07 18.69 -10.02
N ARG A 386 -15.97 18.98 -8.72
CA ARG A 386 -14.93 19.83 -8.13
C ARG A 386 -13.66 19.02 -7.89
N VAL A 387 -12.49 19.62 -8.16
CA VAL A 387 -11.19 18.98 -7.90
C VAL A 387 -11.03 18.67 -6.43
N ASP A 388 -10.56 17.45 -6.14
CA ASP A 388 -10.27 17.00 -4.79
C ASP A 388 -9.01 16.12 -4.74
N LEU A 389 -8.47 15.96 -3.52
CA LEU A 389 -7.23 15.23 -3.30
C LEU A 389 -7.38 13.74 -3.62
N SER A 390 -8.54 13.16 -3.33
CA SER A 390 -8.76 11.73 -3.51
C SER A 390 -8.80 11.35 -5.00
N ASN A 391 -9.49 12.11 -5.84
CA ASN A 391 -9.48 11.93 -7.30
C ASN A 391 -8.09 12.17 -7.88
N THR A 392 -7.38 13.18 -7.39
CA THR A 392 -5.98 13.44 -7.78
C THR A 392 -5.07 12.26 -7.43
N GLN A 393 -5.25 11.67 -6.25
CA GLN A 393 -4.52 10.48 -5.83
C GLN A 393 -4.86 9.26 -6.68
N PHE A 394 -6.14 8.99 -6.99
CA PHE A 394 -6.52 7.86 -7.85
C PHE A 394 -6.01 8.02 -9.30
N ALA A 395 -5.92 9.26 -9.82
CA ALA A 395 -5.26 9.51 -11.10
C ALA A 395 -3.76 9.17 -11.03
N ALA A 396 -3.06 9.63 -9.98
CA ALA A 396 -1.65 9.31 -9.75
C ALA A 396 -1.40 7.80 -9.60
N LEU A 397 -2.24 7.10 -8.83
CA LEU A 397 -2.21 5.64 -8.71
C LEU A 397 -2.43 4.94 -10.06
N GLY A 398 -3.34 5.45 -10.88
CA GLY A 398 -3.56 4.94 -12.23
C GLY A 398 -2.30 5.05 -13.09
N PHE A 399 -1.62 6.21 -13.07
CA PHE A 399 -0.35 6.38 -13.77
C PHE A 399 0.75 5.46 -13.23
N TRP A 400 0.78 5.21 -11.92
CA TRP A 400 1.67 4.21 -11.34
C TRP A 400 1.35 2.79 -11.82
N GLY A 401 0.07 2.40 -11.88
CA GLY A 401 -0.35 1.12 -12.47
C GLY A 401 0.07 1.00 -13.94
N ALA A 402 -0.12 2.06 -14.73
CA ALA A 402 0.28 2.11 -16.13
C ALA A 402 1.80 1.95 -16.33
N SER A 403 2.60 2.50 -15.41
CA SER A 403 4.08 2.38 -15.47
C SER A 403 4.56 0.93 -15.37
N GLN A 404 3.79 0.04 -14.72
CA GLN A 404 4.10 -1.40 -14.66
C GLN A 404 4.03 -2.07 -16.04
N LEU A 405 3.34 -1.44 -17.00
CA LEU A 405 3.25 -1.88 -18.41
C LEU A 405 4.15 -1.04 -19.34
N GLY A 406 5.08 -0.27 -18.78
CA GLY A 406 5.96 0.63 -19.54
C GLY A 406 5.23 1.86 -20.11
N VAL A 407 4.05 2.19 -19.60
CA VAL A 407 3.29 3.38 -20.03
C VAL A 407 3.56 4.52 -19.05
N GLU A 408 4.43 5.45 -19.46
CA GLU A 408 4.84 6.58 -18.63
C GLU A 408 4.07 7.87 -18.94
N VAL A 409 3.95 8.75 -17.93
CA VAL A 409 3.45 10.12 -18.11
C VAL A 409 4.62 11.12 -18.06
N PRO A 410 4.51 12.28 -18.74
CA PRO A 410 5.59 13.26 -18.75
C PRO A 410 5.92 13.79 -17.35
N VAL A 411 7.21 13.97 -17.03
CA VAL A 411 7.66 14.55 -15.74
C VAL A 411 7.04 15.90 -15.41
N LYS A 412 6.67 16.69 -16.44
CA LYS A 412 5.97 17.96 -16.26
C LYS A 412 4.58 17.78 -15.65
N LEU A 413 3.91 16.64 -15.85
CA LEU A 413 2.64 16.32 -15.20
C LEU A 413 2.87 16.09 -13.70
N TRP A 414 3.89 15.30 -13.35
CA TRP A 414 4.27 15.06 -11.96
C TRP A 414 4.59 16.34 -11.19
N ARG A 415 5.34 17.27 -11.79
CA ARG A 415 5.62 18.58 -11.18
C ARG A 415 4.36 19.38 -10.88
N ARG A 416 3.33 19.31 -11.74
CA ARG A 416 2.05 19.99 -11.51
C ARG A 416 1.24 19.32 -10.40
N ILE A 417 1.23 17.98 -10.36
CA ILE A 417 0.61 17.21 -9.28
C ILE A 417 1.25 17.57 -7.93
N VAL A 418 2.58 17.53 -7.83
CA VAL A 418 3.32 17.90 -6.62
C VAL A 418 2.95 19.32 -6.18
N LYS A 419 2.99 20.28 -7.10
CA LYS A 419 2.64 21.67 -6.81
C LYS A 419 1.20 21.79 -6.29
N LYS A 420 0.23 21.15 -6.96
CA LYS A 420 -1.18 21.17 -6.57
C LYS A 420 -1.38 20.59 -5.17
N VAL A 421 -0.82 19.41 -4.90
CA VAL A 421 -0.98 18.72 -3.62
C VAL A 421 -0.38 19.53 -2.47
N VAL A 422 0.84 20.02 -2.63
CA VAL A 422 1.53 20.77 -1.57
C VAL A 422 0.92 22.16 -1.36
N GLU A 423 0.63 22.91 -2.41
CA GLU A 423 0.17 24.31 -2.25
C GLU A 423 -1.33 24.43 -1.95
N LYS A 424 -2.15 23.45 -2.37
CA LYS A 424 -3.62 23.56 -2.33
C LYS A 424 -4.31 22.58 -1.41
N HIS A 425 -3.67 21.45 -1.09
CA HIS A 425 -4.27 20.41 -0.25
C HIS A 425 -3.58 20.23 1.10
N GLN A 426 -2.28 20.49 1.23
CA GLN A 426 -1.64 20.50 2.54
C GLN A 426 -2.22 21.63 3.39
N SER A 427 -2.55 21.30 4.64
CA SER A 427 -3.14 22.26 5.57
C SER A 427 -2.13 23.29 6.04
N PHE A 428 -2.60 24.23 6.85
CA PHE A 428 -1.73 25.21 7.46
C PHE A 428 -0.86 24.53 8.52
N VAL A 429 0.39 24.99 8.62
CA VAL A 429 1.28 24.45 9.63
C VAL A 429 0.79 24.86 11.01
N GLU A 430 0.54 23.84 11.83
CA GLU A 430 0.18 23.97 13.24
C GLU A 430 1.39 23.61 14.10
N GLU A 431 1.45 24.18 15.31
CA GLU A 431 2.45 23.84 16.30
C GLU A 431 1.79 23.09 17.45
N VAL A 432 2.29 21.91 17.77
CA VAL A 432 1.74 21.02 18.81
C VAL A 432 2.84 20.60 19.77
N GLU A 433 2.48 20.20 20.99
CA GLU A 433 3.43 19.55 21.89
C GLU A 433 3.85 18.19 21.31
N TRP A 434 5.01 17.71 21.73
CA TRP A 434 5.44 16.34 21.43
C TRP A 434 4.51 15.34 22.14
N PRO A 435 4.20 14.18 21.51
CA PRO A 435 3.39 13.12 22.13
C PRO A 435 3.85 12.74 23.55
N ALA A 436 2.89 12.45 24.42
CA ALA A 436 3.15 12.04 25.80
C ALA A 436 3.92 10.71 25.81
N GLY A 437 5.20 10.75 26.20
CA GLY A 437 6.12 9.62 26.13
C GLY A 437 7.53 10.01 25.67
N ASP A 438 7.66 11.15 24.98
CA ASP A 438 8.96 11.76 24.71
C ASP A 438 9.52 12.43 25.98
N THR A 439 10.43 11.76 26.68
CA THR A 439 11.16 12.38 27.81
C THR A 439 12.44 13.09 27.37
N GLN A 440 12.82 12.98 26.11
CA GLN A 440 14.07 13.55 25.60
C GLN A 440 13.88 14.92 24.94
N ARG A 441 12.63 15.26 24.57
CA ARG A 441 12.28 16.53 23.91
C ARG A 441 11.37 17.41 24.77
N THR A 442 11.63 18.71 24.75
CA THR A 442 10.75 19.73 25.35
C THR A 442 10.45 20.83 24.32
N GLY A 443 9.25 21.40 24.30
CA GLY A 443 8.83 22.45 23.36
C GLY A 443 7.73 22.02 22.39
N ARG A 444 7.61 22.71 21.24
CA ARG A 444 6.56 22.48 20.22
C ARG A 444 7.15 22.03 18.89
N ARG A 445 6.46 21.13 18.19
CA ARG A 445 6.76 20.67 16.83
C ARG A 445 5.75 21.18 15.82
N ARG A 446 6.19 21.31 14.57
CA ARG A 446 5.37 21.76 13.45
C ARG A 446 4.78 20.57 12.69
N ILE A 447 3.48 20.58 12.45
CA ILE A 447 2.76 19.52 11.72
C ILE A 447 1.78 20.13 10.72
N ALA A 448 1.39 19.37 9.69
CA ALA A 448 0.30 19.72 8.78
C ALA A 448 -0.23 18.47 8.08
N GLY A 449 -1.53 18.20 8.20
CA GLY A 449 -2.20 17.14 7.46
C GLY A 449 -2.61 17.59 6.06
N TYR A 450 -3.60 16.91 5.48
CA TYR A 450 -4.18 17.29 4.20
C TYR A 450 -5.70 17.36 4.25
N HIS A 451 -6.25 18.32 3.50
CA HIS A 451 -7.68 18.51 3.30
C HIS A 451 -8.18 17.89 1.99
N TYR A 452 -9.48 17.57 1.97
CA TYR A 452 -10.14 17.00 0.79
C TYR A 452 -10.22 18.00 -0.39
N TYR A 453 -10.64 19.26 -0.16
CA TYR A 453 -10.81 20.30 -1.18
C TYR A 453 -9.80 21.45 -1.03
N GLU A 454 -9.49 22.13 -2.15
CA GLU A 454 -8.78 23.43 -2.11
C GLU A 454 -9.64 24.48 -1.39
N ASN A 455 -9.06 25.17 -0.40
CA ASN A 455 -9.66 26.18 0.48
C ASN A 455 -10.71 25.66 1.50
N ARG A 456 -10.33 25.85 2.78
CA ARG A 456 -11.03 25.55 4.04
C ARG A 456 -12.56 25.57 3.95
N GLY A 457 -13.15 24.41 3.70
CA GLY A 457 -14.55 24.12 4.04
C GLY A 457 -14.66 23.58 5.48
N PRO A 458 -15.80 23.02 5.91
CA PRO A 458 -15.92 22.35 7.22
C PRO A 458 -15.07 21.05 7.33
N TRP A 459 -14.32 20.70 6.29
CA TRP A 459 -13.55 19.45 6.22
C TRP A 459 -12.15 19.68 6.78
N HIS A 460 -11.93 19.24 8.01
CA HIS A 460 -10.64 19.27 8.70
C HIS A 460 -9.65 18.27 8.08
N ASP A 461 -8.38 18.37 8.48
CA ASP A 461 -7.35 17.36 8.20
C ASP A 461 -7.87 15.98 8.61
N SER A 462 -7.58 14.97 7.80
CA SER A 462 -7.98 13.59 8.11
C SER A 462 -6.92 12.58 7.72
N GLY A 463 -6.84 11.45 8.42
CA GLY A 463 -5.90 10.37 8.12
C GLY A 463 -6.03 9.85 6.69
N THR A 464 -7.25 9.71 6.18
CA THR A 464 -7.51 9.32 4.78
C THR A 464 -6.92 10.31 3.77
N MET A 465 -7.05 11.62 4.01
CA MET A 465 -6.49 12.63 3.11
C MET A 465 -5.00 12.81 3.32
N THR A 466 -4.50 12.71 4.57
CA THR A 466 -3.08 12.83 4.88
C THR A 466 -2.27 11.70 4.24
N THR A 467 -2.74 10.45 4.38
CA THR A 467 -2.15 9.31 3.67
C THR A 467 -2.32 9.44 2.14
N ALA A 468 -3.39 10.08 1.65
CA ALA A 468 -3.56 10.34 0.22
C ALA A 468 -2.59 11.38 -0.34
N GLY A 469 -2.35 12.48 0.37
CA GLY A 469 -1.37 13.50 0.02
C GLY A 469 0.03 12.88 -0.05
N LEU A 470 0.43 12.19 1.02
CA LEU A 470 1.69 11.45 1.11
C LEU A 470 1.86 10.45 -0.03
N CYS A 471 0.85 9.62 -0.31
CA CYS A 471 0.84 8.70 -1.44
C CYS A 471 1.05 9.41 -2.79
N THR A 472 0.38 10.55 -2.99
CA THR A 472 0.43 11.30 -4.26
C THR A 472 1.81 11.94 -4.49
N LEU A 473 2.55 12.25 -3.41
CA LEU A 473 3.93 12.74 -3.47
C LEU A 473 4.96 11.61 -3.57
N GLY A 474 4.70 10.45 -2.96
CA GLY A 474 5.58 9.28 -3.00
C GLY A 474 5.72 8.67 -4.40
N ILE A 475 4.63 8.60 -5.17
CA ILE A 475 4.64 8.04 -6.53
C ILE A 475 5.64 8.75 -7.48
N PRO A 476 5.59 10.09 -7.66
CA PRO A 476 6.55 10.76 -8.52
C PRO A 476 7.98 10.69 -7.99
N LEU A 477 8.19 10.66 -6.67
CA LEU A 477 9.51 10.45 -6.07
C LEU A 477 10.08 9.08 -6.49
N LEU A 478 9.27 8.02 -6.38
CA LEU A 478 9.61 6.66 -6.80
C LEU A 478 9.90 6.57 -8.30
N LEU A 479 9.03 7.13 -9.15
CA LEU A 479 9.10 6.96 -10.60
C LEU A 479 10.08 7.92 -11.30
N SER A 480 10.27 9.13 -10.78
CA SER A 480 11.05 10.19 -11.46
C SER A 480 12.26 10.69 -10.66
N GLY A 481 12.28 10.54 -9.33
CA GLY A 481 13.41 10.92 -8.48
C GLY A 481 14.01 12.28 -8.83
N ARG A 482 15.31 12.31 -9.12
CA ARG A 482 16.06 13.54 -9.47
C ARG A 482 15.51 14.27 -10.70
N ALA A 483 14.82 13.60 -11.62
CA ALA A 483 14.25 14.22 -12.81
C ALA A 483 13.13 15.23 -12.46
N LEU A 484 12.55 15.17 -11.26
CA LEU A 484 11.58 16.15 -10.78
C LEU A 484 12.19 17.56 -10.63
N GLY A 485 13.49 17.66 -10.36
CA GLY A 485 14.19 18.92 -10.12
C GLY A 485 14.12 19.36 -8.65
N ALA A 486 15.12 20.14 -8.23
CA ALA A 486 15.34 20.50 -6.82
C ALA A 486 14.14 21.17 -6.15
N THR A 487 13.41 22.04 -6.86
CA THR A 487 12.22 22.71 -6.30
C THR A 487 11.14 21.73 -5.90
N SER A 488 10.78 20.78 -6.78
CA SER A 488 9.76 19.78 -6.48
C SER A 488 10.20 18.81 -5.39
N LEU A 489 11.48 18.43 -5.37
CA LEU A 489 12.04 17.60 -4.30
C LEU A 489 11.94 18.30 -2.94
N ARG A 490 12.36 19.56 -2.84
CA ARG A 490 12.21 20.36 -1.60
C ARG A 490 10.76 20.50 -1.15
N MET A 491 9.82 20.65 -2.09
CA MET A 491 8.39 20.69 -1.78
C MET A 491 7.90 19.35 -1.22
N ILE A 492 8.32 18.23 -1.82
CA ILE A 492 7.96 16.88 -1.37
C ILE A 492 8.52 16.63 0.03
N ASP A 493 9.82 16.88 0.25
CA ASP A 493 10.49 16.60 1.51
C ASP A 493 9.82 17.36 2.66
N ARG A 494 9.69 18.69 2.53
CA ARG A 494 9.01 19.51 3.54
C ARG A 494 7.57 19.07 3.81
N SER A 495 6.83 18.76 2.74
CA SER A 495 5.42 18.39 2.84
C SER A 495 5.25 17.03 3.51
N ARG A 496 6.11 16.06 3.16
CA ARG A 496 6.18 14.72 3.76
C ARG A 496 6.39 14.81 5.25
N GLU A 497 7.32 15.62 5.71
CA GLU A 497 7.70 15.71 7.13
C GLU A 497 6.58 16.25 8.00
N LEU A 498 5.95 17.34 7.57
CA LEU A 498 4.79 17.92 8.25
C LEU A 498 3.64 16.91 8.35
N ALA A 499 3.41 16.13 7.29
CA ALA A 499 2.32 15.17 7.20
C ALA A 499 2.59 13.86 7.96
N MET A 500 3.82 13.36 7.93
CA MET A 500 4.25 12.27 8.82
C MET A 500 4.12 12.70 10.27
N GLY A 501 4.49 13.95 10.56
CA GLY A 501 4.33 14.50 11.89
C GLY A 501 2.86 14.60 12.32
N TRP A 502 1.97 14.97 11.41
CA TRP A 502 0.53 14.94 11.69
C TRP A 502 0.02 13.52 11.96
N LEU A 503 0.43 12.53 11.16
CA LEU A 503 0.00 11.13 11.36
C LEU A 503 0.43 10.60 12.72
N GLU A 504 1.65 10.90 13.14
CA GLU A 504 2.20 10.52 14.42
C GLU A 504 1.45 11.18 15.60
N THR A 505 1.26 12.50 15.56
CA THR A 505 0.58 13.23 16.64
C THR A 505 -0.82 12.69 16.92
N TYR A 506 -1.52 12.28 15.87
CA TYR A 506 -2.90 11.83 15.96
C TYR A 506 -3.07 10.31 15.86
N TYR A 507 -1.97 9.54 15.86
CA TYR A 507 -2.01 8.10 15.61
C TYR A 507 -2.93 7.38 16.59
N ASP A 508 -2.68 7.51 17.90
CA ASP A 508 -3.49 6.88 18.94
C ASP A 508 -4.97 7.27 18.88
N GLU A 509 -5.27 8.53 18.53
CA GLU A 509 -6.65 9.00 18.40
C GLU A 509 -7.35 8.36 17.21
N MET A 510 -6.63 8.10 16.11
CA MET A 510 -7.15 7.36 14.96
C MET A 510 -7.47 5.89 15.29
N TRP A 511 -6.93 5.32 16.37
CA TRP A 511 -7.23 3.94 16.77
C TRP A 511 -8.31 3.81 17.85
N LYS A 512 -8.79 4.91 18.44
CA LYS A 512 -9.87 4.85 19.43
C LYS A 512 -11.19 4.47 18.75
N GLU A 513 -11.88 3.46 19.26
CA GLU A 513 -13.18 3.04 18.73
C GLU A 513 -14.25 4.12 18.97
N ARG A 514 -15.09 4.35 17.96
CA ARG A 514 -16.13 5.38 17.99
C ARG A 514 -17.36 4.82 18.74
N ASN A 515 -17.62 5.31 19.95
CA ASN A 515 -18.76 4.87 20.77
C ASN A 515 -20.06 5.69 20.59
N HIS A 516 -20.17 6.60 19.62
CA HIS A 516 -21.35 7.48 19.51
C HIS A 516 -21.92 7.63 18.08
N PRO A 517 -23.11 7.08 17.81
CA PRO A 517 -23.83 7.21 16.53
C PRO A 517 -24.41 8.62 16.25
N GLU A 518 -24.51 9.49 17.25
CA GLU A 518 -25.35 10.70 17.19
C GLU A 518 -24.63 11.99 16.72
N GLN A 519 -23.34 11.90 16.37
CA GLN A 519 -22.56 13.03 15.82
C GLN A 519 -22.10 12.72 14.39
N ALA A 520 -23.06 12.53 13.49
CA ALA A 520 -22.84 12.15 12.10
C ALA A 520 -22.18 13.24 11.21
N ASP A 521 -22.05 14.48 11.70
CA ASP A 521 -21.63 15.62 10.86
C ASP A 521 -20.11 15.90 10.84
N TYR A 522 -19.30 15.16 11.59
CA TYR A 522 -17.85 15.15 11.41
C TYR A 522 -17.38 13.70 11.42
N ALA A 523 -16.85 13.22 10.30
CA ALA A 523 -15.98 12.08 10.32
C ALA A 523 -14.83 12.38 11.30
N GLY A 524 -14.52 11.46 12.22
CA GLY A 524 -13.42 11.67 13.17
C GLY A 524 -12.08 11.88 12.44
N ILE A 525 -10.98 11.98 13.19
CA ILE A 525 -9.64 12.25 12.66
C ILE A 525 -9.24 11.31 11.50
N ILE A 526 -9.75 10.09 11.45
CA ILE A 526 -9.53 9.16 10.31
C ILE A 526 -10.11 9.71 8.99
N GLY A 527 -11.31 10.31 9.01
CA GLY A 527 -12.14 10.59 7.84
C GLY A 527 -13.18 9.50 7.56
N ASP A 528 -13.72 9.48 6.34
CA ASP A 528 -14.98 8.77 6.01
C ASP A 528 -14.87 7.25 5.85
N ASN A 529 -13.67 6.67 5.78
CA ASN A 529 -13.52 5.22 5.59
C ASN A 529 -12.23 4.67 6.23
N PHE A 530 -12.41 3.82 7.24
CA PHE A 530 -11.34 3.15 7.99
C PHE A 530 -10.47 2.22 7.12
N TYR A 531 -11.07 1.41 6.25
CA TYR A 531 -10.33 0.46 5.42
C TYR A 531 -9.49 1.17 4.36
N TYR A 532 -10.02 2.23 3.77
CA TYR A 532 -9.28 3.10 2.86
C TYR A 532 -8.14 3.82 3.57
N TYR A 533 -8.32 4.26 4.82
CA TYR A 533 -7.25 4.81 5.65
C TYR A 533 -6.13 3.78 5.86
N LEU A 534 -6.44 2.55 6.28
CA LEU A 534 -5.43 1.51 6.46
C LEU A 534 -4.66 1.26 5.16
N TYR A 535 -5.34 1.11 4.02
CA TYR A 535 -4.64 0.97 2.75
C TYR A 535 -3.84 2.23 2.36
N GLY A 536 -4.23 3.40 2.83
CA GLY A 536 -3.40 4.62 2.79
C GLY A 536 -2.12 4.49 3.62
N VAL A 537 -2.23 4.00 4.85
CA VAL A 537 -1.09 3.75 5.75
C VAL A 537 -0.11 2.73 5.15
N GLU A 538 -0.61 1.64 4.56
CA GLU A 538 0.24 0.66 3.87
C GLU A 538 1.06 1.31 2.75
N ARG A 539 0.45 2.19 1.95
CA ARG A 539 1.15 2.93 0.89
C ARG A 539 2.15 3.94 1.42
N VAL A 540 1.88 4.58 2.55
CA VAL A 540 2.85 5.43 3.23
C VAL A 540 4.07 4.58 3.62
N GLY A 541 3.85 3.44 4.28
CA GLY A 541 4.93 2.52 4.62
C GLY A 541 5.72 2.04 3.41
N ALA A 542 5.05 1.68 2.31
CA ALA A 542 5.68 1.19 1.10
C ALA A 542 6.46 2.26 0.32
N PHE A 543 5.90 3.45 0.12
CA PHE A 543 6.53 4.49 -0.71
C PHE A 543 7.60 5.29 0.02
N PHE A 544 7.59 5.29 1.36
CA PHE A 544 8.60 5.97 2.17
C PHE A 544 9.53 5.02 2.91
N ASP A 545 9.41 3.70 2.65
CA ASP A 545 10.25 2.63 3.21
C ASP A 545 10.35 2.70 4.74
N THR A 546 9.20 2.71 5.40
CA THR A 546 9.11 2.77 6.87
C THR A 546 8.22 1.67 7.43
N ASP A 547 8.68 1.00 8.48
CA ASP A 547 7.89 0.03 9.25
C ASP A 547 7.21 0.68 10.47
N LEU A 548 7.46 1.98 10.70
CA LEU A 548 6.90 2.76 11.81
C LEU A 548 6.21 4.06 11.34
N ILE A 549 5.20 4.49 12.09
CA ILE A 549 4.68 5.86 12.07
C ILE A 549 4.84 6.39 13.49
N GLY A 550 5.78 7.33 13.68
CA GLY A 550 6.25 7.66 15.03
C GLY A 550 6.88 6.45 15.70
N ASP A 551 6.37 6.08 16.86
CA ASP A 551 6.76 4.90 17.64
C ASP A 551 5.80 3.71 17.44
N HIS A 552 4.92 3.77 16.44
CA HIS A 552 3.89 2.76 16.25
C HIS A 552 4.16 1.79 15.07
N PRO A 553 4.07 0.47 15.28
CA PRO A 553 4.31 -0.55 14.26
C PRO A 553 3.06 -0.72 13.39
N TRP A 554 2.86 0.24 12.48
CA TRP A 554 1.62 0.42 11.73
C TRP A 554 1.06 -0.86 11.09
N TYR A 555 1.93 -1.74 10.59
CA TYR A 555 1.50 -2.99 9.97
C TYR A 555 0.92 -3.97 11.01
N ARG A 556 1.60 -4.10 12.15
CA ARG A 556 1.15 -4.94 13.26
C ARG A 556 -0.19 -4.45 13.78
N ASP A 557 -0.30 -3.16 14.05
CA ASP A 557 -1.51 -2.56 14.62
C ASP A 557 -2.72 -2.71 13.69
N GLY A 558 -2.53 -2.41 12.40
CA GLY A 558 -3.57 -2.58 11.39
C GLY A 558 -3.96 -4.02 11.17
N ALA A 559 -3.00 -4.95 11.17
CA ALA A 559 -3.29 -6.37 11.03
C ALA A 559 -4.13 -6.87 12.20
N GLN A 560 -3.80 -6.49 13.43
CA GLN A 560 -4.58 -6.85 14.62
C GLN A 560 -6.02 -6.35 14.55
N ARG A 561 -6.24 -5.10 14.10
CA ARG A 561 -7.61 -4.57 13.95
C ARG A 561 -8.38 -5.25 12.84
N LEU A 562 -7.75 -5.55 11.70
CA LEU A 562 -8.42 -6.26 10.61
C LEU A 562 -8.80 -7.67 11.04
N LEU A 563 -7.94 -8.39 11.75
CA LEU A 563 -8.25 -9.71 12.31
C LEU A 563 -9.45 -9.65 13.27
N ALA A 564 -9.55 -8.60 14.10
CA ALA A 564 -10.67 -8.41 15.03
C ALA A 564 -11.99 -8.01 14.34
N LYS A 565 -11.93 -7.41 13.14
CA LYS A 565 -13.10 -6.93 12.38
C LYS A 565 -13.57 -7.89 11.28
N ARG A 566 -12.84 -8.97 11.03
CA ARG A 566 -13.18 -9.98 10.02
C ARG A 566 -14.52 -10.62 10.38
N SER A 567 -15.42 -10.72 9.41
CA SER A 567 -16.71 -11.41 9.55
C SER A 567 -16.55 -12.92 9.37
N ASP A 568 -17.56 -13.70 9.80
CA ASP A 568 -17.54 -15.17 9.69
C ASP A 568 -17.45 -15.68 8.25
N ASP A 569 -17.88 -14.87 7.27
CA ASP A 569 -17.79 -15.17 5.84
C ASP A 569 -16.44 -14.77 5.20
N GLY A 570 -15.46 -14.36 6.02
CA GLY A 570 -14.14 -13.91 5.58
C GLY A 570 -14.08 -12.45 5.12
N SER A 571 -15.21 -11.75 5.07
CA SER A 571 -15.29 -10.38 4.56
C SER A 571 -14.99 -9.31 5.60
N TRP A 572 -14.83 -8.07 5.11
CA TRP A 572 -14.94 -6.86 5.91
C TRP A 572 -16.14 -6.04 5.42
N GLU A 573 -17.06 -5.75 6.34
CA GLU A 573 -18.34 -5.04 6.08
C GLU A 573 -19.22 -5.71 5.00
N SER A 574 -19.08 -7.03 4.80
CA SER A 574 -19.84 -7.84 3.83
C SER A 574 -19.95 -7.20 2.44
N ASN A 575 -18.89 -6.51 2.00
CA ASN A 575 -18.83 -5.92 0.66
C ASN A 575 -17.45 -6.03 0.03
N PRO A 576 -17.37 -6.11 -1.32
CA PRO A 576 -16.11 -6.33 -2.01
C PRO A 576 -15.14 -5.15 -1.91
N LYS A 577 -15.61 -3.91 -1.70
CA LYS A 577 -14.74 -2.72 -1.66
C LYS A 577 -13.95 -2.65 -0.35
N ASP A 578 -14.60 -2.78 0.80
CA ASP A 578 -13.90 -2.76 2.09
C ASP A 578 -13.07 -4.03 2.31
N THR A 579 -13.57 -5.19 1.86
CA THR A 579 -12.77 -6.43 1.80
C THR A 579 -11.51 -6.27 0.95
N SER A 580 -11.62 -5.59 -0.20
CA SER A 580 -10.45 -5.33 -1.05
C SER A 580 -9.40 -4.47 -0.33
N PHE A 581 -9.80 -3.38 0.33
CA PHE A 581 -8.86 -2.53 1.06
C PHE A 581 -8.19 -3.25 2.23
N ALA A 582 -8.93 -4.08 2.97
CA ALA A 582 -8.37 -4.91 4.04
C ALA A 582 -7.31 -5.89 3.51
N LEU A 583 -7.62 -6.60 2.42
CA LEU A 583 -6.69 -7.54 1.79
C LEU A 583 -5.43 -6.85 1.25
N LEU A 584 -5.58 -5.70 0.59
CA LEU A 584 -4.45 -4.92 0.08
C LEU A 584 -3.50 -4.46 1.20
N PHE A 585 -4.05 -4.10 2.36
CA PHE A 585 -3.26 -3.82 3.56
C PHE A 585 -2.53 -5.07 4.07
N LEU A 586 -3.24 -6.17 4.31
CA LEU A 586 -2.67 -7.40 4.88
C LEU A 586 -1.55 -7.99 4.01
N ARG A 587 -1.65 -7.82 2.68
CA ARG A 587 -0.64 -8.26 1.70
C ARG A 587 0.54 -7.31 1.51
N ARG A 588 0.49 -6.09 2.05
CA ARG A 588 1.43 -5.00 1.71
C ARG A 588 1.53 -4.84 0.18
N ALA A 589 0.37 -4.66 -0.46
CA ALA A 589 0.22 -4.76 -1.92
C ALA A 589 1.03 -3.75 -2.74
N SER A 590 1.46 -2.65 -2.11
CA SER A 590 2.24 -1.57 -2.73
C SER A 590 3.74 -1.73 -2.54
N ALA A 591 4.18 -2.60 -1.61
CA ALA A 591 5.58 -2.87 -1.35
C ALA A 591 6.23 -3.74 -2.45
N PRO A 592 7.55 -3.62 -2.69
CA PRO A 592 8.28 -4.48 -3.62
C PRO A 592 8.22 -5.97 -3.23
N ALA A 593 8.16 -6.27 -1.94
CA ALA A 593 7.98 -7.62 -1.40
C ALA A 593 6.63 -7.70 -0.66
N GLN A 594 5.75 -8.57 -1.12
CA GLN A 594 4.46 -8.82 -0.49
C GLN A 594 4.60 -9.72 0.75
N SER A 595 3.76 -9.50 1.77
CA SER A 595 3.75 -10.28 3.00
C SER A 595 2.98 -11.59 2.85
N GLY A 596 3.57 -12.69 3.33
CA GLY A 596 2.95 -14.02 3.33
C GLY A 596 3.19 -14.81 2.04
N GLN A 597 2.89 -16.11 2.05
CA GLN A 597 2.87 -16.91 0.82
C GLN A 597 1.67 -16.47 -0.03
N ALA A 598 1.72 -16.63 -1.36
CA ALA A 598 0.51 -16.51 -2.17
C ALA A 598 -0.55 -17.46 -1.59
N ALA A 599 -1.84 -17.12 -1.68
CA ALA A 599 -2.91 -17.97 -1.16
C ALA A 599 -2.73 -19.40 -1.69
N ASP A 600 -2.22 -20.29 -0.84
CA ASP A 600 -1.94 -21.68 -1.19
C ASP A 600 -3.25 -22.43 -1.07
N ARG A 601 -3.88 -22.70 -2.22
CA ARG A 601 -5.10 -23.50 -2.29
C ARG A 601 -4.77 -24.98 -2.20
N SER A 602 -3.95 -25.37 -1.23
CA SER A 602 -3.76 -26.78 -0.91
C SER A 602 -5.15 -27.34 -0.56
N GLY A 603 -5.67 -28.22 -1.42
CA GLY A 603 -6.98 -28.83 -1.21
C GLY A 603 -7.03 -29.55 0.14
N SER A 604 -8.23 -29.69 0.69
CA SER A 604 -8.46 -30.48 1.90
C SER A 604 -7.76 -31.83 1.77
N VAL A 605 -7.01 -32.21 2.81
CA VAL A 605 -6.35 -33.51 2.88
C VAL A 605 -7.23 -34.45 3.68
N PHE A 606 -7.54 -35.60 3.10
CA PHE A 606 -8.31 -36.67 3.70
C PHE A 606 -7.47 -37.94 3.69
N SER A 607 -7.55 -38.75 4.73
CA SER A 607 -6.82 -40.01 4.81
C SER A 607 -7.55 -41.00 5.70
N ASP A 608 -7.53 -42.26 5.32
CA ASP A 608 -7.98 -43.37 6.16
C ASP A 608 -7.00 -44.53 6.02
N ALA A 609 -6.55 -45.06 7.17
CA ALA A 609 -5.60 -46.15 7.28
C ALA A 609 -6.13 -47.28 8.19
N THR A 610 -7.45 -47.46 8.27
CA THR A 610 -8.10 -48.40 9.19
C THR A 610 -8.55 -49.71 8.53
N GLY A 611 -8.52 -49.80 7.19
CA GLY A 611 -8.82 -51.02 6.42
C GLY A 611 -7.57 -51.72 5.87
N GLU A 612 -7.76 -52.81 5.14
CA GLU A 612 -6.67 -53.59 4.51
C GLU A 612 -5.86 -52.75 3.49
N VAL A 613 -6.54 -51.77 2.89
CA VAL A 613 -5.97 -50.80 1.95
C VAL A 613 -6.05 -49.42 2.59
N HIS A 614 -4.90 -48.75 2.72
CA HIS A 614 -4.81 -47.38 3.20
C HIS A 614 -4.94 -46.41 2.02
N VAL A 615 -5.75 -45.38 2.20
CA VAL A 615 -6.10 -44.46 1.12
C VAL A 615 -5.94 -43.02 1.56
N ARG A 616 -5.51 -42.19 0.62
CA ARG A 616 -5.33 -40.76 0.83
C ARG A 616 -5.93 -39.99 -0.32
N ALA A 617 -6.53 -38.85 0.01
CA ALA A 617 -7.12 -37.97 -0.97
C ALA A 617 -6.78 -36.51 -0.69
N THR A 618 -6.66 -35.71 -1.74
CA THR A 618 -6.45 -34.27 -1.64
C THR A 618 -7.27 -33.53 -2.69
N GLY A 619 -7.92 -32.43 -2.30
CA GLY A 619 -8.63 -31.57 -3.23
C GLY A 619 -9.77 -30.79 -2.59
N THR A 620 -10.42 -29.93 -3.37
CA THR A 620 -11.58 -29.13 -2.96
C THR A 620 -12.82 -29.51 -3.76
N ALA A 621 -12.85 -29.29 -5.08
CA ALA A 621 -13.92 -29.78 -5.97
C ALA A 621 -13.48 -31.02 -6.77
N ARG A 622 -12.21 -31.02 -7.20
CA ARG A 622 -11.56 -32.15 -7.85
C ARG A 622 -10.68 -32.88 -6.86
N ILE A 623 -11.09 -34.08 -6.48
CA ILE A 623 -10.36 -34.92 -5.56
C ILE A 623 -9.37 -35.79 -6.33
N THR A 624 -8.11 -35.76 -5.92
CA THR A 624 -7.12 -36.77 -6.32
C THR A 624 -7.00 -37.75 -5.18
N LEU A 625 -7.35 -39.02 -5.43
CA LEU A 625 -7.27 -40.12 -4.47
C LEU A 625 -6.22 -41.12 -4.92
N TRP A 626 -5.50 -41.72 -3.99
CA TRP A 626 -4.51 -42.75 -4.26
C TRP A 626 -4.41 -43.76 -3.10
N VAL A 627 -3.93 -44.96 -3.42
CA VAL A 627 -3.52 -45.98 -2.44
C VAL A 627 -2.23 -45.50 -1.78
N GLU A 628 -2.28 -45.27 -0.47
CA GLU A 628 -1.11 -44.88 0.33
C GLU A 628 -0.30 -46.11 0.78
N GLY A 629 -0.97 -47.25 0.94
CA GLY A 629 -0.34 -48.51 1.32
C GLY A 629 -1.36 -49.59 1.68
N PHE A 630 -0.89 -50.62 2.36
CA PHE A 630 -1.69 -51.73 2.88
C PHE A 630 -1.38 -51.93 4.36
N ASP A 631 -2.30 -52.57 5.07
CA ASP A 631 -2.09 -52.94 6.47
C ASP A 631 -0.87 -53.86 6.63
N GLU A 632 -0.14 -53.72 7.75
CA GLU A 632 1.07 -54.51 7.99
C GLU A 632 0.78 -56.02 8.06
N SER A 633 -0.39 -56.42 8.57
CA SER A 633 -0.78 -57.83 8.63
C SER A 633 -0.99 -58.42 7.24
N VAL A 634 -1.61 -57.65 6.33
CA VAL A 634 -1.75 -58.02 4.93
C VAL A 634 -0.37 -58.18 4.30
N LEU A 635 0.53 -57.19 4.45
CA LEU A 635 1.87 -57.28 3.87
C LEU A 635 2.68 -58.47 4.42
N ALA A 636 2.56 -58.76 5.73
CA ALA A 636 3.22 -59.89 6.37
C ALA A 636 2.82 -61.23 5.75
N ASP A 637 1.56 -61.37 5.34
CA ASP A 637 1.06 -62.56 4.65
C ASP A 637 1.74 -62.78 3.30
N TYR A 638 2.45 -61.81 2.72
CA TYR A 638 3.18 -61.93 1.44
C TYR A 638 4.71 -62.00 1.57
N GLU A 639 5.26 -61.90 2.78
CA GLU A 639 6.71 -61.85 3.03
C GLU A 639 7.31 -63.16 3.57
N GLU A 640 6.52 -64.23 3.67
CA GLU A 640 6.96 -65.50 4.28
C GLU A 640 8.14 -66.15 3.51
N ALA A 641 9.20 -66.49 4.25
CA ALA A 641 10.51 -66.80 3.66
C ALA A 641 10.55 -68.03 2.73
N LYS A 642 9.53 -68.90 2.77
CA LYS A 642 9.45 -70.15 2.01
C LYS A 642 8.72 -70.02 0.66
N ARG A 643 8.26 -68.82 0.29
CA ARG A 643 7.54 -68.59 -0.96
C ARG A 643 8.46 -68.37 -2.14
N GLU A 644 8.02 -68.86 -3.30
CA GLU A 644 8.67 -68.62 -4.60
C GLU A 644 8.54 -67.16 -5.02
N TRP A 645 7.38 -66.54 -4.74
CA TRP A 645 7.08 -65.14 -5.03
C TRP A 645 6.86 -64.37 -3.73
N ARG A 646 7.73 -63.40 -3.42
CA ARG A 646 7.62 -62.52 -2.24
C ARG A 646 7.07 -61.15 -2.60
N GLY A 647 6.30 -60.58 -1.68
CA GLY A 647 5.66 -59.27 -1.78
C GLY A 647 4.27 -59.33 -2.41
N LEU A 648 3.41 -58.38 -2.06
CA LEU A 648 2.06 -58.26 -2.61
C LEU A 648 2.10 -57.89 -4.11
N ARG A 649 1.23 -58.47 -4.93
CA ARG A 649 1.16 -58.21 -6.39
C ARG A 649 -0.20 -57.65 -6.76
N VAL A 650 -0.24 -56.41 -7.23
CA VAL A 650 -1.49 -55.74 -7.61
C VAL A 650 -1.83 -56.07 -9.05
N VAL A 651 -3.02 -56.63 -9.29
CA VAL A 651 -3.55 -56.94 -10.63
C VAL A 651 -4.35 -55.75 -11.16
N ARG A 652 -5.22 -55.18 -10.32
CA ARG A 652 -6.01 -53.99 -10.65
C ARG A 652 -6.49 -53.28 -9.40
N VAL A 653 -6.74 -51.99 -9.53
CA VAL A 653 -7.39 -51.15 -8.51
C VAL A 653 -8.69 -50.61 -9.07
N GLU A 654 -9.78 -50.84 -8.33
CA GLU A 654 -11.11 -50.34 -8.62
C GLU A 654 -11.48 -49.31 -7.56
N VAL A 655 -11.87 -48.10 -7.99
CA VAL A 655 -12.30 -47.03 -7.10
C VAL A 655 -13.79 -46.80 -7.28
N LEU A 656 -14.54 -46.77 -6.19
CA LEU A 656 -15.96 -46.42 -6.16
C LEU A 656 -16.10 -45.01 -5.60
N ALA A 657 -16.81 -44.14 -6.31
CA ALA A 657 -17.18 -42.79 -5.87
C ALA A 657 -18.69 -42.75 -5.67
N ASP A 658 -19.15 -42.52 -4.44
CA ASP A 658 -20.57 -42.62 -4.05
C ASP A 658 -21.26 -43.93 -4.48
N GLY A 659 -20.48 -45.02 -4.50
CA GLY A 659 -20.94 -46.35 -4.93
C GLY A 659 -20.82 -46.62 -6.43
N GLU A 660 -20.54 -45.61 -7.25
CA GLU A 660 -20.37 -45.75 -8.70
C GLU A 660 -18.90 -46.07 -9.07
N PRO A 661 -18.64 -47.09 -9.90
CA PRO A 661 -17.28 -47.49 -10.25
C PRO A 661 -16.62 -46.52 -11.25
N LEU A 662 -15.40 -46.10 -10.94
CA LEU A 662 -14.52 -45.34 -11.85
C LEU A 662 -13.73 -46.30 -12.77
N PRO A 663 -13.14 -45.80 -13.87
CA PRO A 663 -12.28 -46.61 -14.72
C PRO A 663 -11.16 -47.29 -13.92
N PRO A 664 -10.97 -48.61 -14.04
CA PRO A 664 -10.02 -49.35 -13.23
C PRO A 664 -8.58 -49.02 -13.61
N ILE A 665 -7.69 -49.02 -12.62
CA ILE A 665 -6.25 -48.81 -12.80
C ILE A 665 -5.60 -50.19 -12.90
N ALA A 666 -4.90 -50.45 -14.00
CA ALA A 666 -4.15 -51.69 -14.16
C ALA A 666 -2.94 -51.71 -13.21
N GLY A 667 -2.75 -52.82 -12.51
CA GLY A 667 -1.50 -53.14 -11.82
C GLY A 667 -0.59 -54.00 -12.68
N ASP A 668 0.56 -54.36 -12.12
CA ASP A 668 1.47 -55.34 -12.71
C ASP A 668 1.51 -56.58 -11.81
N PRO A 669 0.85 -57.69 -12.21
CA PRO A 669 0.85 -58.91 -11.41
C PRO A 669 2.24 -59.54 -11.28
N LEU A 670 3.20 -59.21 -12.15
CA LEU A 670 4.56 -59.75 -12.11
C LEU A 670 5.47 -58.95 -11.16
N ALA A 671 5.15 -57.69 -10.89
CA ALA A 671 5.98 -56.78 -10.08
C ALA A 671 5.49 -56.64 -8.63
N ALA A 672 6.41 -56.80 -7.68
CA ALA A 672 6.11 -56.60 -6.26
C ALA A 672 5.71 -55.15 -5.98
N TYR A 673 4.65 -54.99 -5.19
CA TYR A 673 4.27 -53.69 -4.66
C TYR A 673 5.45 -53.07 -3.91
N SER A 674 5.87 -51.90 -4.36
CA SER A 674 7.04 -51.19 -3.85
C SER A 674 6.71 -49.75 -3.41
N GLY A 675 5.41 -49.46 -3.24
CA GLY A 675 4.91 -48.13 -2.86
C GLY A 675 4.24 -47.36 -4.00
N GLU A 676 3.82 -48.05 -5.07
CA GLU A 676 3.06 -47.44 -6.16
C GLU A 676 1.76 -46.83 -5.62
N ARG A 677 1.41 -45.64 -6.12
CA ARG A 677 0.29 -44.88 -5.54
C ARG A 677 -1.08 -45.25 -6.12
N TYR A 678 -1.18 -45.79 -7.33
CA TYR A 678 -2.46 -46.07 -8.01
C TYR A 678 -3.48 -44.91 -7.86
N ALA A 679 -3.18 -43.77 -8.48
CA ALA A 679 -3.95 -42.55 -8.29
C ALA A 679 -5.09 -42.40 -9.32
N VAL A 680 -6.24 -41.90 -8.86
CA VAL A 680 -7.36 -41.46 -9.70
C VAL A 680 -7.69 -39.99 -9.39
N ARG A 681 -8.14 -39.26 -10.41
CA ARG A 681 -8.69 -37.91 -10.24
C ARG A 681 -10.16 -37.93 -10.60
N HIS A 682 -11.01 -37.47 -9.70
CA HIS A 682 -12.46 -37.46 -9.86
C HIS A 682 -13.05 -36.10 -9.45
N ALA A 683 -14.11 -35.69 -10.13
CA ALA A 683 -14.90 -34.50 -9.81
C ALA A 683 -16.33 -34.99 -9.58
N PHE A 684 -16.90 -34.65 -8.42
CA PHE A 684 -18.30 -34.93 -8.14
C PHE A 684 -19.18 -33.87 -8.82
N ASP A 685 -20.39 -34.27 -9.21
CA ASP A 685 -21.32 -33.40 -9.92
C ASP A 685 -21.85 -32.26 -9.04
N LEU A 686 -21.92 -32.48 -7.73
CA LEU A 686 -22.39 -31.51 -6.74
C LEU A 686 -21.38 -31.43 -5.59
N PRO A 687 -21.29 -30.28 -4.90
CA PRO A 687 -20.54 -30.13 -3.66
C PRO A 687 -21.23 -30.87 -2.50
N GLY A 688 -20.48 -31.30 -1.49
CA GLY A 688 -21.04 -31.91 -0.28
C GLY A 688 -20.16 -32.99 0.32
N GLU A 689 -20.75 -33.78 1.21
CA GLU A 689 -20.11 -35.01 1.69
C GLU A 689 -20.23 -36.10 0.64
N HIS A 690 -19.10 -36.69 0.27
CA HIS A 690 -19.01 -37.81 -0.65
C HIS A 690 -18.14 -38.90 -0.06
N THR A 691 -18.22 -40.09 -0.65
CA THR A 691 -17.46 -41.26 -0.20
C THR A 691 -16.64 -41.86 -1.33
N PHE A 692 -15.41 -42.23 -0.99
CA PHE A 692 -14.59 -43.12 -1.81
C PHE A 692 -14.42 -44.48 -1.13
N GLN A 693 -14.44 -45.55 -1.91
CA GLN A 693 -14.00 -46.86 -1.46
C GLN A 693 -13.09 -47.49 -2.52
N VAL A 694 -11.96 -48.04 -2.08
CA VAL A 694 -10.99 -48.67 -2.97
C VAL A 694 -11.03 -50.18 -2.79
N ARG A 695 -11.05 -50.91 -3.89
CA ARG A 695 -10.90 -52.36 -3.97
C ARG A 695 -9.65 -52.67 -4.78
N VAL A 696 -8.71 -53.38 -4.17
CA VAL A 696 -7.46 -53.78 -4.82
C VAL A 696 -7.54 -55.28 -5.06
N THR A 697 -7.59 -55.68 -6.33
CA THR A 697 -7.43 -57.09 -6.68
C THR A 697 -5.95 -57.43 -6.71
N VAL A 698 -5.56 -58.41 -5.90
CA VAL A 698 -4.19 -58.89 -5.77
C VAL A 698 -4.10 -60.37 -6.14
N VAL A 699 -2.91 -60.83 -6.53
CA VAL A 699 -2.64 -62.27 -6.60
C VAL A 699 -2.69 -62.81 -5.17
N ALA A 700 -3.46 -63.87 -4.93
CA ALA A 700 -3.61 -64.44 -3.58
C ALA A 700 -2.25 -64.90 -3.01
N PRO A 701 -2.10 -65.01 -1.66
CA PRO A 701 -0.84 -65.41 -1.03
C PRO A 701 -0.28 -66.76 -1.52
N ASP A 702 -1.16 -67.68 -1.94
CA ASP A 702 -0.84 -69.00 -2.49
C ASP A 702 -1.02 -69.09 -4.04
N GLY A 703 -1.16 -67.94 -4.71
CA GLY A 703 -1.32 -67.81 -6.15
C GLY A 703 -0.01 -67.64 -6.92
N ASP A 704 -0.05 -67.90 -8.22
CA ASP A 704 1.07 -67.70 -9.15
C ASP A 704 0.87 -66.39 -9.94
N PRO A 705 1.80 -65.43 -9.85
CA PRO A 705 1.71 -64.18 -10.60
C PRO A 705 1.83 -64.34 -12.12
N GLU A 706 2.45 -65.40 -12.63
CA GLU A 706 2.49 -65.69 -14.07
C GLU A 706 1.12 -66.18 -14.59
N TYR A 707 0.30 -66.77 -13.70
CA TYR A 707 -1.02 -67.33 -13.97
C TYR A 707 -2.00 -66.83 -12.91
N ALA A 708 -2.47 -65.59 -13.07
CA ALA A 708 -3.37 -64.86 -12.15
C ALA A 708 -4.80 -65.45 -12.03
N GLU A 709 -4.90 -66.77 -11.85
CA GLU A 709 -6.14 -67.55 -11.72
C GLU A 709 -6.72 -67.47 -10.30
N ARG A 710 -5.86 -67.28 -9.29
CA ARG A 710 -6.23 -67.12 -7.88
C ARG A 710 -6.01 -65.69 -7.42
N LEU A 711 -7.11 -64.96 -7.30
CA LEU A 711 -7.13 -63.55 -6.95
C LEU A 711 -7.87 -63.33 -5.63
N GLU A 712 -7.40 -62.36 -4.87
CA GLU A 712 -8.05 -61.86 -3.65
C GLU A 712 -8.38 -60.37 -3.85
N VAL A 713 -9.42 -59.89 -3.16
CA VAL A 713 -9.82 -58.48 -3.21
C VAL A 713 -9.69 -57.89 -1.81
N LEU A 714 -8.73 -56.99 -1.66
CA LEU A 714 -8.52 -56.19 -0.45
C LEU A 714 -9.34 -54.90 -0.53
N THR A 715 -9.91 -54.46 0.59
CA THR A 715 -10.80 -53.29 0.57
C THR A 715 -10.37 -52.22 1.57
N SER A 716 -10.48 -50.94 1.18
CA SER A 716 -10.33 -49.82 2.11
C SER A 716 -11.59 -49.63 2.96
N ALA A 717 -11.43 -48.97 4.12
CA ALA A 717 -12.58 -48.32 4.74
C ALA A 717 -13.15 -47.23 3.80
N PRO A 718 -14.45 -46.90 3.86
CA PRO A 718 -15.00 -45.75 3.14
C PRO A 718 -14.34 -44.46 3.62
N LEU A 719 -13.70 -43.73 2.72
CA LEU A 719 -13.11 -42.42 2.98
C LEU A 719 -14.16 -41.34 2.69
N THR A 720 -14.67 -40.69 3.73
CA THR A 720 -15.53 -39.51 3.58
C THR A 720 -14.67 -38.30 3.20
N VAL A 721 -15.03 -37.66 2.09
CA VAL A 721 -14.45 -36.39 1.64
C VAL A 721 -15.53 -35.33 1.61
N VAL A 722 -15.17 -34.10 1.94
CA VAL A 722 -16.09 -32.96 1.81
C VAL A 722 -15.64 -32.12 0.63
N THR A 723 -16.36 -32.20 -0.47
CA THR A 723 -16.14 -31.32 -1.61
C THR A 723 -16.78 -29.97 -1.36
N ARG A 724 -16.10 -28.94 -1.83
CA ARG A 724 -16.63 -27.57 -1.87
C ARG A 724 -16.81 -27.17 -3.30
N ASP A 725 -17.75 -26.28 -3.55
CA ASP A 725 -17.88 -25.67 -4.85
C ASP A 725 -16.60 -24.96 -5.25
N SER A 726 -16.08 -25.30 -6.43
CA SER A 726 -14.99 -24.53 -7.02
C SER A 726 -15.59 -23.44 -7.91
N PRO A 727 -15.30 -22.16 -7.62
CA PRO A 727 -15.65 -21.10 -8.55
C PRO A 727 -15.04 -21.32 -9.94
N GLU A 728 -13.90 -22.01 -10.05
CA GLU A 728 -13.17 -22.17 -11.32
C GLU A 728 -13.96 -22.94 -12.39
N ASP A 729 -14.70 -23.99 -12.02
CA ASP A 729 -15.29 -24.91 -12.99
C ASP A 729 -16.42 -24.26 -13.81
N TRP A 730 -17.40 -23.64 -13.14
CA TRP A 730 -18.50 -22.95 -13.82
C TRP A 730 -18.01 -21.67 -14.51
N MET A 731 -17.02 -20.97 -13.93
CA MET A 731 -16.43 -19.78 -14.52
C MET A 731 -15.71 -20.10 -15.83
N ALA A 732 -14.91 -21.17 -15.87
CA ALA A 732 -14.22 -21.62 -17.07
C ALA A 732 -15.22 -22.08 -18.16
N ALA A 733 -16.28 -22.78 -17.77
CA ALA A 733 -17.34 -23.20 -18.70
C ALA A 733 -18.04 -21.99 -19.34
N ASN A 734 -18.36 -20.97 -18.54
CA ASN A 734 -19.01 -19.75 -19.04
C ASN A 734 -18.06 -18.89 -19.87
N LEU A 735 -16.77 -18.87 -19.55
CA LEU A 735 -15.75 -18.17 -20.34
C LEU A 735 -15.70 -18.68 -21.79
N ALA A 736 -15.89 -19.99 -22.00
CA ALA A 736 -15.96 -20.57 -23.35
C ALA A 736 -17.18 -20.10 -24.17
N LEU A 737 -18.19 -19.52 -23.51
CA LEU A 737 -19.38 -18.95 -24.13
C LEU A 737 -19.30 -17.42 -24.28
N ALA A 738 -18.20 -16.80 -23.83
CA ALA A 738 -18.04 -15.35 -23.90
C ALA A 738 -18.07 -14.88 -25.37
N GLY A 739 -18.88 -13.85 -25.62
CA GLY A 739 -19.08 -13.30 -26.95
C GLY A 739 -19.76 -11.93 -26.90
N THR A 740 -19.98 -11.32 -28.05
CA THR A 740 -20.69 -10.04 -28.16
C THR A 740 -22.19 -10.27 -28.04
N ASP A 741 -22.83 -9.70 -27.01
CA ASP A 741 -24.28 -9.68 -26.91
C ASP A 741 -24.88 -8.75 -27.99
N LEU A 742 -25.81 -9.29 -28.76
CA LEU A 742 -26.56 -8.59 -29.80
C LEU A 742 -27.96 -8.20 -29.32
N LEU A 743 -28.42 -8.69 -28.16
CA LEU A 743 -29.75 -8.41 -27.65
C LEU A 743 -29.84 -6.98 -27.10
N ALA A 744 -28.99 -6.62 -26.12
CA ALA A 744 -29.05 -5.30 -25.51
C ALA A 744 -28.87 -4.14 -26.53
N PRO A 745 -27.91 -4.19 -27.48
CA PRO A 745 -27.78 -3.17 -28.53
C PRO A 745 -28.99 -3.06 -29.47
N ALA A 746 -29.85 -4.09 -29.53
CA ALA A 746 -31.07 -4.09 -30.33
C ALA A 746 -32.23 -3.30 -29.68
N GLN A 747 -32.02 -2.75 -28.48
CA GLN A 747 -32.99 -1.99 -27.69
C GLN A 747 -34.32 -2.74 -27.54
N PRO A 748 -34.31 -3.91 -26.87
CA PRO A 748 -35.50 -4.71 -26.70
C PRO A 748 -36.48 -4.03 -25.74
N VAL A 749 -37.78 -4.13 -26.04
CA VAL A 749 -38.84 -3.91 -25.06
C VAL A 749 -39.13 -5.25 -24.41
N ALA A 750 -38.83 -5.35 -23.11
CA ALA A 750 -39.05 -6.55 -22.32
C ALA A 750 -40.39 -6.48 -21.59
N THR A 751 -41.17 -7.57 -21.63
CA THR A 751 -42.41 -7.75 -20.86
C THR A 751 -42.43 -9.14 -20.26
N ALA A 752 -43.08 -9.33 -19.13
CA ALA A 752 -43.20 -10.64 -18.47
C ALA A 752 -44.62 -10.87 -17.94
N SER A 753 -44.92 -12.12 -17.58
CA SER A 753 -46.14 -12.51 -16.87
C SER A 753 -46.32 -11.74 -15.56
N SER A 754 -45.22 -11.62 -14.80
CA SER A 754 -45.15 -10.93 -13.52
C SER A 754 -43.70 -10.49 -13.22
N ALA A 755 -43.53 -9.63 -12.23
CA ALA A 755 -42.22 -9.22 -11.74
C ALA A 755 -42.26 -8.85 -10.24
N LEU A 756 -41.23 -9.21 -9.50
CA LEU A 756 -41.00 -8.73 -8.13
C LEU A 756 -40.22 -7.43 -8.16
N ASP A 757 -40.74 -6.32 -7.63
CA ASP A 757 -39.99 -5.06 -7.53
C ASP A 757 -38.72 -5.23 -6.66
N PRO A 758 -37.53 -4.75 -7.07
CA PRO A 758 -37.18 -3.97 -8.28
C PRO A 758 -36.65 -4.80 -9.48
N ASN A 759 -36.97 -6.10 -9.54
CA ASN A 759 -36.51 -7.09 -10.51
C ASN A 759 -37.42 -7.18 -11.75
N GLY A 760 -37.60 -6.06 -12.46
CA GLY A 760 -38.37 -5.97 -13.71
C GLY A 760 -37.76 -6.77 -14.88
N PRO A 761 -38.54 -7.05 -15.94
CA PRO A 761 -38.09 -7.85 -17.09
C PRO A 761 -36.92 -7.23 -17.87
N GLU A 762 -36.76 -5.91 -17.83
CA GLU A 762 -35.64 -5.20 -18.46
C GLU A 762 -34.27 -5.59 -17.89
N ARG A 763 -34.25 -6.05 -16.64
CA ARG A 763 -33.04 -6.48 -15.94
C ARG A 763 -32.44 -7.78 -16.47
N ALA A 764 -33.20 -8.57 -17.23
CA ALA A 764 -32.68 -9.78 -17.87
C ALA A 764 -31.83 -9.46 -19.12
N CYS A 765 -31.85 -8.23 -19.63
CA CYS A 765 -31.14 -7.83 -20.85
C CYS A 765 -30.41 -6.49 -20.71
N ASP A 766 -30.01 -6.09 -19.50
CA ASP A 766 -29.28 -4.84 -19.24
C ASP A 766 -27.74 -5.02 -19.22
N GLU A 767 -27.26 -6.16 -19.74
CA GLU A 767 -25.87 -6.61 -19.81
C GLU A 767 -25.19 -6.79 -18.43
N LEU A 768 -25.91 -6.61 -17.33
CA LEU A 768 -25.38 -6.73 -15.97
C LEU A 768 -25.96 -7.97 -15.30
N HIS A 769 -25.10 -8.96 -15.04
CA HIS A 769 -25.56 -10.18 -14.36
C HIS A 769 -25.71 -9.97 -12.84
N ALA A 770 -25.39 -8.77 -12.34
CA ALA A 770 -25.69 -8.35 -10.98
C ALA A 770 -27.17 -7.99 -10.78
N THR A 771 -27.88 -7.65 -11.85
CA THR A 771 -29.32 -7.41 -11.88
C THR A 771 -30.04 -8.63 -12.45
N ARG A 772 -31.36 -8.71 -12.28
CA ARG A 772 -32.16 -9.85 -12.76
C ARG A 772 -33.63 -9.51 -12.85
N TRP A 773 -34.31 -10.22 -13.74
CA TRP A 773 -35.77 -10.37 -13.66
C TRP A 773 -36.11 -11.53 -12.73
N LEU A 774 -37.14 -11.35 -11.90
CA LEU A 774 -37.74 -12.42 -11.11
C LEU A 774 -39.25 -12.36 -11.23
N ALA A 775 -39.87 -13.46 -11.62
CA ALA A 775 -41.31 -13.63 -11.58
C ALA A 775 -41.83 -13.62 -10.13
N ALA A 776 -43.09 -13.23 -9.95
CA ALA A 776 -43.77 -13.31 -8.67
C ALA A 776 -43.84 -14.76 -8.18
N ALA A 777 -43.77 -14.96 -6.85
CA ALA A 777 -43.70 -16.28 -6.25
C ALA A 777 -44.99 -17.13 -6.44
N ASP A 778 -46.10 -16.48 -6.77
CA ASP A 778 -47.42 -17.04 -7.06
C ASP A 778 -47.73 -17.13 -8.56
N ASP A 779 -46.77 -16.80 -9.43
CA ASP A 779 -46.90 -16.97 -10.88
C ASP A 779 -46.69 -18.45 -11.25
N GLU A 780 -47.79 -19.16 -11.52
CA GLU A 780 -47.77 -20.58 -11.87
C GLU A 780 -47.26 -20.87 -13.29
N ALA A 781 -47.20 -19.86 -14.17
CA ALA A 781 -46.73 -20.01 -15.54
C ALA A 781 -45.84 -18.84 -15.99
N PRO A 782 -44.64 -18.69 -15.38
CA PRO A 782 -43.76 -17.55 -15.65
C PRO A 782 -43.30 -17.49 -17.10
N TRP A 783 -43.41 -16.32 -17.73
CA TRP A 783 -42.85 -16.07 -19.06
C TRP A 783 -42.23 -14.68 -19.17
N ILE A 784 -41.24 -14.55 -20.06
CA ILE A 784 -40.61 -13.29 -20.45
C ILE A 784 -40.51 -13.20 -21.98
N ARG A 785 -40.81 -12.02 -22.51
CA ARG A 785 -40.82 -11.73 -23.94
C ARG A 785 -40.02 -10.47 -24.24
N PHE A 786 -39.25 -10.51 -25.32
CA PHE A 786 -38.48 -9.39 -25.84
C PHE A 786 -38.97 -9.04 -27.24
N GLN A 787 -39.32 -7.79 -27.46
CA GLN A 787 -39.61 -7.24 -28.78
C GLN A 787 -38.48 -6.30 -29.19
N LEU A 788 -37.71 -6.65 -30.22
CA LEU A 788 -36.54 -5.87 -30.62
C LEU A 788 -36.94 -4.69 -31.49
N ALA A 789 -36.43 -3.50 -31.19
CA ALA A 789 -36.60 -2.32 -32.05
C ALA A 789 -35.93 -2.50 -33.41
N ARG A 790 -34.81 -3.24 -33.44
CA ARG A 790 -34.09 -3.59 -34.66
C ARG A 790 -33.83 -5.09 -34.70
N ALA A 791 -34.19 -5.70 -35.83
CA ALA A 791 -33.95 -7.12 -36.01
C ALA A 791 -32.45 -7.41 -36.11
N VAL A 792 -31.95 -8.36 -35.33
CA VAL A 792 -30.53 -8.76 -35.32
C VAL A 792 -30.34 -10.14 -35.93
N ARG A 793 -29.15 -10.41 -36.45
CA ARG A 793 -28.82 -11.73 -37.03
C ARG A 793 -28.03 -12.53 -36.00
N ALA A 794 -28.67 -13.52 -35.39
CA ALA A 794 -28.12 -14.35 -34.33
C ALA A 794 -28.35 -15.84 -34.65
N ASP A 795 -27.49 -16.71 -34.13
CA ASP A 795 -27.60 -18.16 -34.27
C ASP A 795 -27.46 -18.92 -32.95
N ARG A 796 -27.40 -18.18 -31.84
CA ARG A 796 -27.33 -18.72 -30.48
C ARG A 796 -28.07 -17.80 -29.52
N VAL A 797 -28.78 -18.40 -28.56
CA VAL A 797 -29.34 -17.71 -27.38
C VAL A 797 -28.60 -18.22 -26.15
N LEU A 798 -28.06 -17.33 -25.33
CA LEU A 798 -27.50 -17.69 -24.03
C LEU A 798 -28.50 -17.36 -22.93
N LEU A 799 -28.69 -18.31 -22.03
CA LEU A 799 -29.63 -18.20 -20.90
C LEU A 799 -28.85 -18.32 -19.59
N ALA A 800 -28.96 -17.30 -18.74
CA ALA A 800 -28.37 -17.25 -17.42
C ALA A 800 -29.47 -17.08 -16.37
N GLN A 801 -29.63 -18.08 -15.49
CA GLN A 801 -30.64 -18.07 -14.43
C GLN A 801 -30.41 -16.95 -13.41
N ALA A 802 -31.39 -16.70 -12.54
CA ALA A 802 -31.39 -15.56 -11.61
C ALA A 802 -30.20 -15.51 -10.64
N ASP A 803 -29.77 -16.66 -10.11
CA ASP A 803 -28.56 -16.73 -9.29
C ASP A 803 -27.33 -16.48 -10.16
N SER A 804 -26.43 -15.60 -9.74
CA SER A 804 -25.29 -15.15 -10.57
C SER A 804 -23.93 -15.28 -9.88
N THR A 805 -23.93 -15.64 -8.60
CA THR A 805 -22.73 -15.86 -7.79
C THR A 805 -22.86 -17.17 -7.04
N LEU A 806 -21.73 -17.71 -6.60
CA LEU A 806 -21.73 -18.93 -5.81
C LEU A 806 -22.35 -18.72 -4.43
N ALA A 807 -22.12 -17.55 -3.83
CA ALA A 807 -22.79 -17.12 -2.61
C ALA A 807 -24.33 -16.97 -2.75
N MET A 808 -24.83 -16.90 -3.99
CA MET A 808 -26.27 -16.85 -4.26
C MET A 808 -26.91 -18.20 -4.57
N ARG A 809 -26.12 -19.26 -4.77
CA ARG A 809 -26.63 -20.53 -5.28
C ARG A 809 -27.77 -21.07 -4.42
N GLY A 810 -28.90 -21.34 -5.08
CA GLY A 810 -30.11 -21.86 -4.45
C GLY A 810 -30.93 -20.79 -3.73
N HIS A 811 -30.61 -19.50 -3.84
CA HIS A 811 -31.46 -18.45 -3.26
C HIS A 811 -32.79 -18.33 -4.02
N HIS A 812 -32.72 -18.34 -5.34
CA HIS A 812 -33.88 -18.20 -6.23
C HIS A 812 -34.32 -19.56 -6.79
N GLY A 813 -35.52 -19.62 -7.37
CA GLY A 813 -36.01 -20.84 -8.00
C GLY A 813 -35.14 -21.25 -9.18
N ALA A 814 -34.78 -22.53 -9.24
CA ALA A 814 -33.99 -23.10 -10.32
C ALA A 814 -34.92 -23.63 -11.41
N ILE A 815 -34.71 -23.18 -12.65
CA ILE A 815 -35.46 -23.63 -13.82
C ILE A 815 -34.84 -24.93 -14.30
N ALA A 816 -35.63 -26.00 -14.38
CA ALA A 816 -35.19 -27.29 -14.90
C ALA A 816 -35.43 -27.37 -16.42
N ARG A 817 -36.62 -26.94 -16.87
CA ARG A 817 -37.03 -26.94 -18.28
C ARG A 817 -37.78 -25.67 -18.65
N LEU A 818 -37.57 -25.22 -19.88
CA LEU A 818 -38.26 -24.07 -20.47
C LEU A 818 -38.55 -24.29 -21.95
N SER A 819 -39.47 -23.49 -22.49
CA SER A 819 -39.77 -23.36 -23.92
C SER A 819 -39.22 -22.03 -24.42
N LEU A 820 -38.46 -22.05 -25.51
CA LEU A 820 -37.93 -20.87 -26.21
C LEU A 820 -38.55 -20.76 -27.61
N SER A 821 -39.27 -19.67 -27.89
CA SER A 821 -39.74 -19.34 -29.23
C SER A 821 -39.00 -18.12 -29.78
N VAL A 822 -38.60 -18.20 -31.05
CA VAL A 822 -37.97 -17.10 -31.80
C VAL A 822 -38.93 -16.67 -32.90
N ASN A 823 -39.26 -15.37 -32.98
CA ASN A 823 -40.20 -14.82 -33.96
C ASN A 823 -41.61 -15.46 -33.95
N GLY A 824 -42.01 -16.14 -32.88
CA GLY A 824 -43.28 -16.87 -32.81
C GLY A 824 -43.29 -18.19 -33.58
N ASP A 825 -42.11 -18.71 -33.96
CA ASP A 825 -41.99 -20.06 -34.51
C ASP A 825 -42.23 -21.13 -33.44
N ASP A 826 -42.31 -22.40 -33.87
CA ASP A 826 -42.46 -23.55 -32.98
C ASP A 826 -41.41 -23.52 -31.85
N PRO A 827 -41.82 -23.68 -30.58
CA PRO A 827 -40.94 -23.56 -29.44
C PRO A 827 -39.92 -24.70 -29.39
N ILE A 828 -38.72 -24.35 -28.95
CA ILE A 828 -37.65 -25.29 -28.64
C ILE A 828 -37.72 -25.56 -27.13
N GLU A 829 -37.92 -26.81 -26.74
CA GLU A 829 -37.74 -27.20 -25.34
C GLU A 829 -36.25 -27.24 -24.99
N VAL A 830 -35.91 -26.65 -23.84
CA VAL A 830 -34.53 -26.50 -23.36
C VAL A 830 -34.44 -27.07 -21.95
N GLU A 831 -33.48 -27.98 -21.75
CA GLU A 831 -33.07 -28.43 -20.43
C GLU A 831 -31.94 -27.53 -19.92
N MET A 832 -32.10 -26.98 -18.72
CA MET A 832 -31.14 -26.03 -18.17
C MET A 832 -29.93 -26.68 -17.49
N GLY A 833 -30.00 -27.99 -17.24
CA GLY A 833 -28.97 -28.74 -16.50
C GLY A 833 -28.99 -28.49 -14.99
N PRO A 834 -28.16 -29.22 -14.24
CA PRO A 834 -28.20 -29.24 -12.78
C PRO A 834 -27.54 -28.01 -12.11
N ASP A 835 -26.63 -27.31 -12.78
CA ASP A 835 -25.93 -26.14 -12.21
C ASP A 835 -26.58 -24.82 -12.67
N PRO A 836 -27.28 -24.09 -11.79
CA PRO A 836 -27.92 -22.82 -12.14
C PRO A 836 -26.92 -21.70 -12.47
N LEU A 837 -25.63 -21.85 -12.13
CA LEU A 837 -24.60 -20.87 -12.46
C LEU A 837 -24.06 -21.01 -13.88
N ARG A 838 -24.22 -22.18 -14.50
CA ARG A 838 -23.78 -22.42 -15.87
C ARG A 838 -24.74 -21.75 -16.87
N GLN A 839 -24.19 -21.05 -17.85
CA GLN A 839 -25.00 -20.55 -18.97
C GLN A 839 -25.37 -21.69 -19.89
N VAL A 840 -26.62 -21.67 -20.34
CA VAL A 840 -27.14 -22.64 -21.29
C VAL A 840 -27.16 -21.99 -22.66
N ALA A 841 -26.43 -22.58 -23.60
CA ALA A 841 -26.37 -22.14 -24.98
C ALA A 841 -27.37 -22.92 -25.82
N VAL A 842 -28.38 -22.22 -26.35
CA VAL A 842 -29.36 -22.78 -27.27
C VAL A 842 -28.94 -22.42 -28.70
N ASP A 843 -28.38 -23.41 -29.40
CA ASP A 843 -27.92 -23.25 -30.78
C ASP A 843 -29.10 -23.32 -31.75
N LEU A 844 -29.27 -22.26 -32.55
CA LEU A 844 -30.23 -22.25 -33.64
C LEU A 844 -29.65 -23.00 -34.85
N PRO A 845 -30.49 -23.72 -35.63
CA PRO A 845 -30.02 -24.51 -36.78
C PRO A 845 -29.26 -23.69 -37.84
N ARG A 846 -29.54 -22.38 -37.92
CA ARG A 846 -28.87 -21.42 -38.80
C ARG A 846 -29.00 -20.02 -38.23
N ALA A 847 -28.15 -19.09 -38.66
CA ALA A 847 -28.31 -17.67 -38.32
C ALA A 847 -29.63 -17.11 -38.86
N ARG A 848 -30.49 -16.63 -37.96
CA ARG A 848 -31.82 -16.09 -38.26
C ARG A 848 -31.89 -14.61 -37.95
N ARG A 849 -32.80 -13.92 -38.64
CA ARG A 849 -33.15 -12.54 -38.33
C ARG A 849 -34.15 -12.54 -37.18
N VAL A 850 -33.68 -12.32 -35.96
CA VAL A 850 -34.46 -12.29 -34.72
C VAL A 850 -35.13 -10.93 -34.55
N ARG A 851 -36.45 -10.91 -34.35
CA ARG A 851 -37.31 -9.74 -34.08
C ARG A 851 -37.99 -9.84 -32.73
N SER A 852 -38.29 -11.05 -32.28
CA SER A 852 -38.81 -11.32 -30.96
C SER A 852 -38.27 -12.63 -30.39
N LEU A 853 -38.23 -12.69 -29.07
CA LEU A 853 -37.93 -13.88 -28.28
C LEU A 853 -39.00 -14.02 -27.21
N GLU A 854 -39.42 -15.25 -26.94
CA GLU A 854 -40.31 -15.58 -25.84
C GLU A 854 -39.80 -16.83 -25.13
N ILE A 855 -39.71 -16.74 -23.81
CA ILE A 855 -39.27 -17.83 -22.94
C ILE A 855 -40.38 -18.09 -21.92
N THR A 856 -40.82 -19.34 -21.83
CA THR A 856 -41.83 -19.80 -20.87
C THR A 856 -41.22 -20.88 -20.00
N VAL A 857 -41.28 -20.71 -18.67
CA VAL A 857 -40.81 -21.71 -17.72
C VAL A 857 -41.80 -22.87 -17.69
N LEU A 858 -41.31 -24.09 -17.90
CA LEU A 858 -42.13 -25.31 -17.92
C LEU A 858 -42.02 -26.10 -16.62
N ASP A 859 -40.83 -26.09 -16.01
CA ASP A 859 -40.54 -26.83 -14.79
C ASP A 859 -39.46 -26.12 -13.98
N SER A 860 -39.66 -26.05 -12.66
CA SER A 860 -38.73 -25.39 -11.74
C SER A 860 -38.85 -25.90 -10.32
N THR A 861 -37.78 -25.75 -9.55
CA THR A 861 -37.74 -26.05 -8.13
C THR A 861 -37.61 -24.77 -7.30
N PRO A 862 -38.29 -24.66 -6.16
CA PRO A 862 -38.24 -23.46 -5.32
C PRO A 862 -36.85 -23.24 -4.71
N GLY A 863 -36.44 -21.97 -4.62
CA GLY A 863 -35.23 -21.56 -3.92
C GLY A 863 -35.41 -21.37 -2.41
N ALA A 864 -34.30 -21.28 -1.69
CA ALA A 864 -34.26 -21.13 -0.24
C ALA A 864 -34.74 -19.76 0.24
N LYS A 865 -34.54 -18.69 -0.54
CA LYS A 865 -34.97 -17.32 -0.18
C LYS A 865 -36.25 -16.92 -0.88
N THR A 866 -36.44 -17.32 -2.13
CA THR A 866 -37.64 -16.98 -2.92
C THR A 866 -38.09 -18.16 -3.76
N ARG A 867 -39.41 -18.34 -3.90
CA ARG A 867 -39.97 -19.28 -4.88
C ARG A 867 -39.93 -18.76 -6.32
N GLY A 868 -39.76 -17.45 -6.52
CA GLY A 868 -39.69 -16.82 -7.84
C GLY A 868 -38.48 -17.31 -8.65
N VAL A 869 -38.72 -17.53 -9.94
CA VAL A 869 -37.74 -17.91 -10.97
C VAL A 869 -37.42 -16.72 -11.87
N GLY A 870 -36.31 -16.77 -12.61
CA GLY A 870 -36.03 -15.75 -13.61
C GLY A 870 -34.62 -15.83 -14.17
N PHE A 871 -34.18 -14.72 -14.76
CA PHE A 871 -32.93 -14.63 -15.50
C PHE A 871 -32.13 -13.39 -15.09
N SER A 872 -30.84 -13.58 -14.84
CA SER A 872 -29.87 -12.49 -14.67
C SER A 872 -29.21 -12.07 -15.98
N GLY A 873 -29.37 -12.85 -17.04
CA GLY A 873 -28.88 -12.52 -18.37
C GLY A 873 -29.52 -13.37 -19.44
N ILE A 874 -29.99 -12.73 -20.50
CA ILE A 874 -30.40 -13.35 -21.76
C ILE A 874 -29.66 -12.61 -22.86
N GLU A 875 -28.94 -13.35 -23.69
CA GLU A 875 -28.07 -12.76 -24.71
C GLU A 875 -28.31 -13.41 -26.07
N LEU A 876 -28.15 -12.61 -27.13
CA LEU A 876 -28.17 -13.10 -28.51
C LEU A 876 -26.76 -13.07 -29.08
N HIS A 877 -26.27 -14.21 -29.53
CA HIS A 877 -24.92 -14.32 -30.04
C HIS A 877 -24.93 -14.75 -31.51
N ARG A 878 -23.84 -14.41 -32.17
CA ARG A 878 -23.49 -14.95 -33.48
C ARG A 878 -22.15 -15.66 -33.34
N ARG A 879 -22.13 -16.97 -33.59
CA ARG A 879 -20.88 -17.73 -33.63
C ARG A 879 -19.92 -17.11 -34.67
N PRO A 880 -18.62 -17.00 -34.34
CA PRO A 880 -17.62 -16.34 -35.18
C PRO A 880 -17.51 -16.93 -36.59
#